data_AF-A0A950FGK6-F1
#
_entry.id   AF-A0A950FGK6-F1
#
_cell.length_a   1.000
_cell.length_b   1.000
_cell.length_c   1.000
_cell.angle_alpha   90.00
_cell.angle_beta   90.00
_cell.angle_gamma   90.00
#
_symmetry.space_group_name_H-M   'P 1'
#
loop_
_entity.id
_entity.type
_entity.pdbx_description
1 polymer ?
#
loop_
_entity_poly.entity_id
_entity_poly.type
_entity_poly.pdbx_seq_one_letter_code
_entity_poly.pdbx_strand_id
1 'polypeptide(L)'
;MKRSCILVLGAHRSGTSALARTISLLGADLPTNLLEPQADNPTGFWESRDHMVLNDELLVKLGLRWDSLLSTHWNLLDSASFVRYRDRIVELLHRDFESSRLFVLKDPRLCRLLPIWRSALEQFGAEPKCILIIRHPLEVAGSLSARNGTPLQSGLLIWLRHVLEAECESRDLNRVFVSYELLLNDWRAVALRIGQVLNIEWPRTAAEAASEIDAFLERNSQHHILGELIYNGVEAAGPIPAVRRIYEVAYAAARGDAADVTATFDELRVFVAEAESLIKPIISESHRLAVDNERLQADSLQLERLRADSSQLRSQSQSLAIDNERLRADSLQLRSQSQSLAVDNEQLRGDVLRLRSESQNMATDSERLRAESLLLRSELQSLAIDNARLRADSLQLRSESQSLAADIGRLQAELKVRNEEVAVAHRELERVRIWTDSMSDTIAQRNAELERARTWTNSMSAAIAERNAELIRVRAWTDSMSVAVAERDAELGRVRVWASGMAETITQRNAEMLSLTSRTEQLRQTELELRQTELDLRRAVTERQRLVGQLGAELMELRGSLSWRLAAPVREVSRFWNRLRRALWPHKYRFGLHPASQLMPVDSVQNVWETQGSDPQFLLIPASRSRRYPTHWCEVRISLKDIYGSQRMVLHADDGGGFAGSHVHALPFPTNGQTLAVVKLPRLTRGLRLDPSQQPGRFEIKNVVIREISRGKAKQLKKRLDREISAVPAFERPSANGNGPEPMEISADEQLSANGSRPEPMEISADEQLSANGNGPEPMEISAGEQPSPNGSGLKPDIKALVRDRLKAEFGAFLASGAELVLPQPQSPLTSIVLVLYNQAELTYNCLCSIVAHAGEDTEIIIIDNASTDATAELLNRVHGAIVIHNAENRYFPAACNQSSEHARGRYLLLLNNDAQLLPGSLQAAIGVLDQDESIGAVGGRILSLTGCLQEAGSIVWSDGSTLGYGRGDICDHPQYMFRREVDFCSAAFLLTRTRLFRETGGFDEVFSPGYYEEVDFCVRLWERGLRVVYEPSVAIVHFEYGSSDPAFAGALIARNRQIICSKYADYLAKREPPDPKNERRARHARAPRLRILFIDDCIPHLDQGSGYPRANTIVNAMIRMGAAVTVFPMNHSEEPWQRVYRDLLREIELMADASASSLGAFLKERCGEYDVIFVSRPHNMQYLLNILEDKSLLNGSRLIYDAEAVFALRTQEKARILGKGDSEAAARELVAEVDLAGKADEIVCVSDVERRHFVER
;
A
#
# COMPACT_ATOMS: atom_id res chain seq x y z
N MET A 1 -36.06 57.93 13.80
CA MET A 1 -36.69 57.01 14.78
C MET A 1 -35.70 55.89 15.05
N LYS A 2 -35.58 55.40 16.29
CA LYS A 2 -34.75 54.22 16.57
C LYS A 2 -35.42 52.96 15.98
N ARG A 3 -34.63 52.00 15.49
CA ARG A 3 -35.13 50.66 15.12
C ARG A 3 -35.55 49.94 16.41
N SER A 4 -36.59 49.10 16.36
CA SER A 4 -37.00 48.25 17.48
C SER A 4 -36.91 46.77 17.11
N CYS A 5 -36.28 45.97 17.96
CA CYS A 5 -36.16 44.53 17.81
C CYS A 5 -36.97 43.81 18.89
N ILE A 6 -37.98 43.05 18.49
CA ILE A 6 -38.72 42.17 19.41
C ILE A 6 -37.96 40.86 19.56
N LEU A 7 -37.50 40.55 20.77
CA LEU A 7 -36.81 39.31 21.11
C LEU A 7 -37.81 38.33 21.74
N VAL A 8 -38.15 37.25 21.02
CA VAL A 8 -39.02 36.19 21.53
C VAL A 8 -38.17 35.16 22.29
N LEU A 9 -38.19 35.27 23.62
CA LEU A 9 -37.43 34.42 24.54
C LEU A 9 -38.36 33.35 25.12
N GLY A 10 -38.10 32.09 24.82
CA GLY A 10 -38.78 30.96 25.45
C GLY A 10 -38.07 29.65 25.14
N ALA A 11 -38.15 28.68 26.06
CA ALA A 11 -37.57 27.36 25.83
C ALA A 11 -38.19 26.68 24.59
N HIS A 12 -37.46 25.75 23.96
CA HIS A 12 -38.00 24.94 22.87
C HIS A 12 -39.38 24.38 23.23
N ARG A 13 -40.32 24.38 22.27
CA ARG A 13 -41.73 23.93 22.43
C ARG A 13 -42.62 24.77 23.38
N SER A 14 -42.14 25.89 23.90
CA SER A 14 -42.95 26.84 24.72
C SER A 14 -43.86 27.78 23.92
N GLY A 15 -44.11 27.52 22.64
CA GLY A 15 -44.97 28.36 21.79
C GLY A 15 -44.28 29.54 21.08
N THR A 16 -42.96 29.63 21.13
CA THR A 16 -42.16 30.71 20.51
C THR A 16 -42.47 30.92 19.02
N SER A 17 -42.65 29.85 18.24
CA SER A 17 -43.04 29.93 16.83
C SER A 17 -44.42 30.58 16.61
N ALA A 18 -45.40 30.27 17.48
CA ALA A 18 -46.75 30.81 17.37
C ALA A 18 -46.80 32.32 17.66
N LEU A 19 -46.08 32.73 18.71
CA LEU A 19 -45.94 34.14 19.07
C LEU A 19 -45.16 34.94 18.02
N ALA A 20 -44.04 34.42 17.52
CA ALA A 20 -43.25 35.08 16.46
C ALA A 20 -44.09 35.32 15.19
N ARG A 21 -44.92 34.35 14.79
CA ARG A 21 -45.83 34.54 13.66
C ARG A 21 -46.96 35.52 13.95
N THR A 22 -47.53 35.51 15.14
CA THR A 22 -48.54 36.51 15.57
C THR A 22 -47.98 37.93 15.49
N ILE A 23 -46.76 38.13 15.99
CA ILE A 23 -46.03 39.40 15.94
C ILE A 23 -45.72 39.83 14.49
N SER A 24 -45.31 38.88 13.64
CA SER A 24 -45.08 39.15 12.22
C SER A 24 -46.37 39.55 11.48
N LEU A 25 -47.50 38.89 11.77
CA LEU A 25 -48.79 39.22 11.19
C LEU A 25 -49.34 40.58 11.65
N LEU A 26 -48.92 41.06 12.83
CA LEU A 26 -49.15 42.44 13.29
C LEU A 26 -48.22 43.48 12.63
N GLY A 27 -47.34 43.06 11.72
CA GLY A 27 -46.52 43.94 10.87
C GLY A 27 -45.06 44.09 11.29
N ALA A 28 -44.52 43.20 12.14
CA ALA A 28 -43.07 43.13 12.36
C ALA A 28 -42.37 42.31 11.27
N ASP A 29 -41.24 42.79 10.77
CA ASP A 29 -40.47 42.09 9.75
C ASP A 29 -39.81 40.80 10.27
N LEU A 30 -39.70 39.80 9.39
CA LEU A 30 -39.02 38.53 9.62
C LEU A 30 -37.67 38.49 8.89
N PRO A 31 -36.70 37.68 9.34
CA PRO A 31 -35.43 37.52 8.65
C PRO A 31 -35.61 36.85 7.28
N THR A 32 -34.67 37.09 6.36
CA THR A 32 -34.81 36.70 4.95
C THR A 32 -34.71 35.19 4.72
N ASN A 33 -33.83 34.50 5.45
CA ASN A 33 -33.54 33.07 5.30
C ASN A 33 -34.21 32.23 6.39
N LEU A 34 -35.52 32.01 6.29
CA LEU A 34 -36.29 31.24 7.28
C LEU A 34 -36.04 29.72 7.21
N LEU A 35 -36.08 29.07 8.38
CA LEU A 35 -36.09 27.62 8.50
C LEU A 35 -37.38 27.00 7.94
N GLU A 36 -37.19 25.96 7.11
CA GLU A 36 -38.27 25.23 6.45
C GLU A 36 -39.16 24.49 7.46
N PRO A 37 -40.48 24.35 7.18
CA PRO A 37 -41.36 23.51 7.97
C PRO A 37 -40.87 22.06 8.04
N GLN A 38 -41.04 21.42 9.20
CA GLN A 38 -40.69 20.02 9.42
C GLN A 38 -41.90 19.24 9.94
N ALA A 39 -41.83 17.90 9.93
CA ALA A 39 -42.91 17.04 10.42
C ALA A 39 -43.30 17.31 11.88
N ASP A 40 -42.34 17.77 12.70
CA ASP A 40 -42.56 18.15 14.10
C ASP A 40 -43.02 19.61 14.28
N ASN A 41 -43.10 20.42 13.21
CA ASN A 41 -43.62 21.78 13.21
C ASN A 41 -44.06 22.20 11.77
N PRO A 42 -45.20 21.67 11.28
CA PRO A 42 -45.60 21.81 9.87
C PRO A 42 -46.06 23.24 9.50
N THR A 43 -46.31 24.11 10.47
CA THR A 43 -46.69 25.51 10.25
C THR A 43 -45.50 26.48 10.18
N GLY A 44 -44.26 25.96 10.21
CA GLY A 44 -43.03 26.74 10.09
C GLY A 44 -42.45 27.21 11.42
N PHE A 45 -41.13 27.40 11.47
CA PHE A 45 -40.42 27.77 12.68
C PHE A 45 -40.32 29.28 12.93
N TRP A 46 -40.44 30.10 11.87
CA TRP A 46 -40.35 31.56 11.94
C TRP A 46 -39.04 32.06 12.58
N GLU A 47 -37.96 31.31 12.37
CA GLU A 47 -36.58 31.63 12.81
C GLU A 47 -35.61 31.54 11.63
N SER A 48 -34.53 32.32 11.68
CA SER A 48 -33.51 32.35 10.63
C SER A 48 -32.61 31.12 10.71
N ARG A 49 -32.39 30.45 9.57
CA ARG A 49 -31.44 29.33 9.46
C ARG A 49 -30.02 29.77 9.83
N ASP A 50 -29.62 30.97 9.40
CA ASP A 50 -28.27 31.48 9.62
C ASP A 50 -28.04 31.90 11.08
N HIS A 51 -29.06 32.50 11.72
CA HIS A 51 -28.99 32.80 13.15
C HIS A 51 -28.91 31.51 13.97
N MET A 52 -29.67 30.46 13.60
CA MET A 52 -29.62 29.17 14.28
C MET A 52 -28.22 28.53 14.19
N VAL A 53 -27.63 28.48 12.99
CA VAL A 53 -26.28 27.94 12.77
C VAL A 53 -25.23 28.72 13.59
N LEU A 54 -25.29 30.06 13.56
CA LEU A 54 -24.38 30.91 14.33
C LEU A 54 -24.55 30.72 15.86
N ASN A 55 -25.79 30.52 16.32
CA ASN A 55 -26.09 30.26 17.73
C ASN A 55 -25.58 28.88 18.18
N ASP A 56 -25.71 27.84 17.35
CA ASP A 56 -25.15 26.51 17.65
C ASP A 56 -23.60 26.54 17.64
N GLU A 57 -22.96 27.22 16.68
CA GLU A 57 -21.51 27.44 16.68
C GLU A 57 -21.03 28.12 17.99
N LEU A 58 -21.75 29.15 18.44
CA LEU A 58 -21.37 29.90 19.64
C LEU A 58 -21.58 29.08 20.93
N LEU A 59 -22.67 28.31 21.03
CA LEU A 59 -22.87 27.39 22.15
C LEU A 59 -21.74 26.36 22.23
N VAL A 60 -21.32 25.78 21.10
CA VAL A 60 -20.17 24.85 21.06
C VAL A 60 -18.88 25.53 21.53
N LYS A 61 -18.63 26.80 21.16
CA LYS A 61 -17.48 27.56 21.68
C LYS A 61 -17.53 27.83 23.18
N LEU A 62 -18.72 27.92 23.76
CA LEU A 62 -18.92 28.04 25.21
C LEU A 62 -18.90 26.68 25.94
N GLY A 63 -18.67 25.56 25.22
CA GLY A 63 -18.68 24.20 25.78
C GLY A 63 -20.08 23.65 26.01
N LEU A 64 -21.10 24.19 25.32
CA LEU A 64 -22.51 23.95 25.55
C LEU A 64 -23.22 23.41 24.30
N ARG A 65 -24.43 22.90 24.52
CA ARG A 65 -25.43 22.59 23.50
C ARG A 65 -26.76 23.24 23.91
N TRP A 66 -27.73 23.32 23.00
CA TRP A 66 -29.06 23.86 23.31
C TRP A 66 -29.76 23.11 24.47
N ASP A 67 -29.51 21.81 24.61
CA ASP A 67 -30.05 20.92 25.64
C ASP A 67 -29.17 20.84 26.92
N SER A 68 -28.04 21.56 26.98
CA SER A 68 -27.12 21.49 28.12
C SER A 68 -27.72 22.12 29.39
N LEU A 69 -27.62 21.39 30.50
CA LEU A 69 -28.08 21.82 31.82
C LEU A 69 -27.11 22.74 32.56
N LEU A 70 -25.87 22.91 32.07
CA LEU A 70 -24.88 23.83 32.65
C LEU A 70 -25.23 25.28 32.30
N SER A 71 -24.80 26.23 33.14
CA SER A 71 -24.98 27.67 32.95
C SER A 71 -24.03 28.27 31.90
N THR A 72 -24.46 29.36 31.27
CA THR A 72 -23.61 30.09 30.31
C THR A 72 -22.49 30.86 31.01
N HIS A 73 -21.23 30.49 30.74
CA HIS A 73 -20.03 31.11 31.30
C HIS A 73 -19.29 31.96 30.26
N TRP A 74 -19.68 33.23 30.12
CA TRP A 74 -19.13 34.14 29.11
C TRP A 74 -17.62 34.42 29.24
N ASN A 75 -17.05 34.23 30.43
CA ASN A 75 -15.61 34.35 30.66
C ASN A 75 -14.77 33.22 30.03
N LEU A 76 -15.40 32.17 29.48
CA LEU A 76 -14.72 31.15 28.67
C LEU A 76 -14.47 31.61 27.23
N LEU A 77 -15.15 32.67 26.77
CA LEU A 77 -14.93 33.26 25.46
C LEU A 77 -13.96 34.43 25.60
N ASP A 78 -12.83 34.38 24.89
CA ASP A 78 -11.88 35.49 24.89
C ASP A 78 -12.48 36.74 24.22
N SER A 79 -11.94 37.92 24.54
CA SER A 79 -12.50 39.19 24.07
C SER A 79 -12.47 39.36 22.55
N ALA A 80 -11.49 38.77 21.84
CA ALA A 80 -11.42 38.84 20.38
C ALA A 80 -12.47 37.91 19.74
N SER A 81 -12.67 36.71 20.30
CA SER A 81 -13.75 35.80 19.91
C SER A 81 -15.13 36.42 20.16
N PHE A 82 -15.36 37.07 21.32
CA PHE A 82 -16.63 37.76 21.59
C PHE A 82 -16.91 38.86 20.56
N VAL A 83 -15.93 39.72 20.27
CA VAL A 83 -16.02 40.75 19.22
C VAL A 83 -16.34 40.12 17.86
N ARG A 84 -15.60 39.08 17.46
CA ARG A 84 -15.82 38.39 16.17
C ARG A 84 -17.22 37.80 16.02
N TYR A 85 -17.76 37.16 17.06
CA TYR A 85 -19.13 36.60 16.99
C TYR A 85 -20.19 37.70 17.01
N ARG A 86 -20.01 38.77 17.79
CA ARG A 86 -20.89 39.94 17.80
C ARG A 86 -20.92 40.61 16.42
N ASP A 87 -19.77 40.80 15.78
CA ASP A 87 -19.68 41.45 14.47
C ASP A 87 -20.33 40.57 13.37
N ARG A 88 -20.19 39.24 13.42
CA ARG A 88 -20.96 38.31 12.56
C ARG A 88 -22.48 38.41 12.78
N ILE A 89 -22.94 38.60 14.03
CA ILE A 89 -24.37 38.84 14.31
C ILE A 89 -24.80 40.17 13.66
N VAL A 90 -23.99 41.22 13.79
CA VAL A 90 -24.26 42.55 13.19
C VAL A 90 -24.33 42.47 11.66
N GLU A 91 -23.46 41.71 10.99
CA GLU A 91 -23.53 41.45 9.55
C GLU A 91 -24.87 40.82 9.13
N LEU A 92 -25.35 39.81 9.87
CA LEU A 92 -26.64 39.16 9.60
C LEU A 92 -27.83 40.11 9.90
N LEU A 93 -27.74 40.94 10.94
CA LEU A 93 -28.75 41.97 11.23
C LEU A 93 -28.83 43.04 10.12
N HIS A 94 -27.70 43.50 9.59
CA HIS A 94 -27.67 44.39 8.43
C HIS A 94 -28.31 43.71 7.21
N ARG A 95 -27.89 42.49 6.88
CA ARG A 95 -28.44 41.74 5.73
C ARG A 95 -29.96 41.54 5.83
N ASP A 96 -30.46 41.17 7.00
CA ASP A 96 -31.87 40.80 7.17
C ASP A 96 -32.79 41.99 7.47
N PHE A 97 -32.30 43.07 8.07
CA PHE A 97 -33.13 44.13 8.65
C PHE A 97 -32.68 45.58 8.38
N GLU A 98 -31.77 45.86 7.44
CA GLU A 98 -31.28 47.23 7.17
C GLU A 98 -32.41 48.26 7.02
N SER A 99 -33.45 47.92 6.26
CA SER A 99 -34.59 48.82 6.00
C SER A 99 -35.71 48.73 7.05
N SER A 100 -35.65 47.75 7.96
CA SER A 100 -36.71 47.52 8.94
C SER A 100 -36.72 48.57 10.06
N ARG A 101 -37.93 48.94 10.50
CA ARG A 101 -38.15 49.77 11.69
C ARG A 101 -38.60 48.96 12.90
N LEU A 102 -39.31 47.87 12.68
CA LEU A 102 -39.80 46.95 13.69
C LEU A 102 -39.67 45.52 13.15
N PHE A 103 -38.81 44.73 13.77
CA PHE A 103 -38.57 43.34 13.37
C PHE A 103 -38.61 42.40 14.57
N VAL A 104 -38.80 41.10 14.31
CA VAL A 104 -38.84 40.06 15.34
C VAL A 104 -37.72 39.03 15.14
N LEU A 105 -36.97 38.79 16.21
CA LEU A 105 -35.99 37.72 16.32
C LEU A 105 -36.52 36.64 17.26
N LYS A 106 -36.50 35.40 16.77
CA LYS A 106 -36.86 34.21 17.52
C LYS A 106 -35.82 33.13 17.21
N ASP A 107 -35.26 32.56 18.26
CA ASP A 107 -34.57 31.26 18.33
C ASP A 107 -34.57 30.92 19.84
N PRO A 108 -35.02 29.74 20.29
CA PRO A 108 -35.00 29.38 21.70
C PRO A 108 -33.63 29.51 22.38
N ARG A 109 -32.53 29.44 21.63
CA ARG A 109 -31.16 29.66 22.13
C ARG A 109 -30.88 31.10 22.55
N LEU A 110 -31.68 32.08 22.10
CA LEU A 110 -31.56 33.48 22.53
C LEU A 110 -31.73 33.62 24.04
N CYS A 111 -32.52 32.75 24.69
CA CYS A 111 -32.62 32.68 26.15
C CYS A 111 -31.26 32.54 26.85
N ARG A 112 -30.31 31.88 26.19
CA ARG A 112 -28.97 31.56 26.69
C ARG A 112 -27.91 32.54 26.19
N LEU A 113 -28.11 33.08 24.98
CA LEU A 113 -27.17 33.90 24.23
C LEU A 113 -27.50 35.41 24.27
N LEU A 114 -28.50 35.83 25.06
CA LEU A 114 -28.98 37.21 25.09
C LEU A 114 -27.87 38.29 25.27
N PRO A 115 -26.82 38.10 26.11
CA PRO A 115 -25.77 39.10 26.28
C PRO A 115 -25.03 39.52 24.99
N ILE A 116 -24.66 38.57 24.12
CA ILE A 116 -23.97 38.92 22.86
C ILE A 116 -24.95 39.51 21.84
N TRP A 117 -26.20 39.01 21.80
CA TRP A 117 -27.24 39.53 20.93
C TRP A 117 -27.67 40.95 21.31
N ARG A 118 -27.73 41.26 22.61
CA ARG A 118 -27.90 42.62 23.13
C ARG A 118 -26.78 43.53 22.63
N SER A 119 -25.52 43.12 22.81
CA SER A 119 -24.36 43.91 22.33
C SER A 119 -24.37 44.13 20.81
N ALA A 120 -24.77 43.14 20.03
CA ALA A 120 -24.92 43.25 18.58
C ALA A 120 -26.08 44.17 18.17
N LEU A 121 -27.24 44.10 18.84
CA LEU A 121 -28.38 44.99 18.58
C LEU A 121 -28.07 46.44 18.96
N GLU A 122 -27.35 46.66 20.06
CA GLU A 122 -26.85 47.99 20.46
C GLU A 122 -25.91 48.56 19.38
N GLN A 123 -25.00 47.76 18.81
CA GLN A 123 -24.11 48.16 17.69
C GLN A 123 -24.87 48.40 16.37
N PHE A 124 -25.90 47.61 16.07
CA PHE A 124 -26.79 47.77 14.91
C PHE A 124 -27.76 48.97 15.03
N GLY A 125 -27.85 49.58 16.21
CA GLY A 125 -28.72 50.72 16.48
C GLY A 125 -30.20 50.36 16.67
N ALA A 126 -30.49 49.14 17.10
CA ALA A 126 -31.83 48.66 17.41
C ALA A 126 -32.06 48.52 18.92
N GLU A 127 -33.21 49.00 19.40
CA GLU A 127 -33.64 48.85 20.79
C GLU A 127 -34.23 47.44 21.02
N PRO A 128 -33.63 46.59 21.88
CA PRO A 128 -34.17 45.28 22.21
C PRO A 128 -35.39 45.40 23.14
N LYS A 129 -36.48 44.73 22.77
CA LYS A 129 -37.73 44.62 23.55
C LYS A 129 -38.06 43.14 23.72
N CYS A 130 -38.04 42.62 24.96
CA CYS A 130 -38.11 41.19 25.23
C CYS A 130 -39.54 40.69 25.53
N ILE A 131 -39.94 39.59 24.91
CA ILE A 131 -41.15 38.85 25.28
C ILE A 131 -40.73 37.49 25.81
N LEU A 132 -40.97 37.25 27.10
CA LEU A 132 -40.69 35.99 27.76
C LEU A 132 -41.95 35.11 27.66
N ILE A 133 -41.98 34.20 26.68
CA ILE A 133 -43.09 33.27 26.51
C ILE A 133 -42.90 32.00 27.33
N ILE A 134 -43.90 31.70 28.15
CA ILE A 134 -43.98 30.51 28.99
C ILE A 134 -45.12 29.60 28.55
N ARG A 135 -44.92 28.31 28.74
CA ARG A 135 -45.93 27.25 28.61
C ARG A 135 -45.77 26.30 29.79
N HIS A 136 -46.84 25.59 30.14
CA HIS A 136 -46.81 24.63 31.24
C HIS A 136 -45.66 23.60 31.07
N PRO A 137 -44.77 23.44 32.06
CA PRO A 137 -43.51 22.72 31.87
C PRO A 137 -43.69 21.23 31.55
N LEU A 138 -44.74 20.57 32.05
CA LEU A 138 -45.05 19.18 31.67
C LEU A 138 -45.45 19.03 30.20
N GLU A 139 -46.10 20.03 29.59
CA GLU A 139 -46.44 19.98 28.17
C GLU A 139 -45.20 20.21 27.29
N VAL A 140 -44.28 21.07 27.73
CA VAL A 140 -42.98 21.27 27.08
C VAL A 140 -42.14 19.99 27.17
N ALA A 141 -42.04 19.38 28.35
CA ALA A 141 -41.32 18.12 28.54
C ALA A 141 -41.94 16.96 27.73
N GLY A 142 -43.26 16.83 27.72
CA GLY A 142 -43.97 15.84 26.90
C GLY A 142 -43.74 16.06 25.39
N SER A 143 -43.81 17.30 24.93
CA SER A 143 -43.55 17.65 23.53
C SER A 143 -42.09 17.42 23.11
N LEU A 144 -41.12 17.63 24.01
CA LEU A 144 -39.73 17.25 23.77
C LEU A 144 -39.57 15.72 23.72
N SER A 145 -40.15 15.00 24.69
CA SER A 145 -40.15 13.51 24.70
C SER A 145 -40.73 12.93 23.40
N ALA A 146 -41.83 13.48 22.89
CA ALA A 146 -42.43 13.04 21.63
C ALA A 146 -41.57 13.38 20.39
N ARG A 147 -40.83 14.50 20.43
CA ARG A 147 -39.98 14.97 19.33
C ARG A 147 -38.71 14.15 19.15
N ASN A 148 -37.97 13.94 20.23
CA ASN A 148 -36.61 13.40 20.18
C ASN A 148 -36.27 12.44 21.34
N GLY A 149 -37.28 11.90 22.04
CA GLY A 149 -37.06 10.94 23.12
C GLY A 149 -36.47 11.54 24.40
N THR A 150 -36.42 12.88 24.54
CA THR A 150 -35.91 13.54 25.77
C THR A 150 -36.69 13.05 27.00
N PRO A 151 -36.04 12.46 28.02
CA PRO A 151 -36.71 12.05 29.25
C PRO A 151 -37.46 13.21 29.92
N LEU A 152 -38.64 12.95 30.48
CA LEU A 152 -39.53 13.98 31.02
C LEU A 152 -38.81 14.90 32.03
N GLN A 153 -38.00 14.32 32.92
CA GLN A 153 -37.21 15.04 33.93
C GLN A 153 -36.16 15.97 33.28
N SER A 154 -35.48 15.51 32.22
CA SER A 154 -34.54 16.32 31.46
C SER A 154 -35.26 17.48 30.75
N GLY A 155 -36.44 17.23 30.17
CA GLY A 155 -37.27 18.26 29.55
C GLY A 155 -37.70 19.36 30.54
N LEU A 156 -38.05 18.98 31.78
CA LEU A 156 -38.36 19.93 32.86
C LEU A 156 -37.15 20.80 33.25
N LEU A 157 -35.95 20.22 33.32
CA LEU A 157 -34.72 20.94 33.65
C LEU A 157 -34.23 21.85 32.50
N ILE A 158 -34.37 21.41 31.25
CA ILE A 158 -34.11 22.23 30.06
C ILE A 158 -35.02 23.46 30.05
N TRP A 159 -36.33 23.27 30.29
CA TRP A 159 -37.28 24.37 30.41
C TRP A 159 -36.87 25.36 31.51
N LEU A 160 -36.54 24.84 32.70
CA LEU A 160 -36.11 25.66 33.84
C LEU A 160 -34.87 26.50 33.51
N ARG A 161 -33.82 25.88 32.95
CA ARG A 161 -32.57 26.57 32.60
C ARG A 161 -32.81 27.75 31.66
N HIS A 162 -33.58 27.54 30.58
CA HIS A 162 -33.88 28.60 29.60
C HIS A 162 -34.72 29.73 30.21
N VAL A 163 -35.69 29.41 31.06
CA VAL A 163 -36.54 30.43 31.71
C VAL A 163 -35.74 31.25 32.72
N LEU A 164 -34.85 30.64 33.49
CA LEU A 164 -33.99 31.35 34.44
C LEU A 164 -32.93 32.25 33.75
N GLU A 165 -32.31 31.79 32.67
CA GLU A 165 -31.34 32.59 31.91
C GLU A 165 -32.05 33.75 31.17
N ALA A 166 -33.17 33.49 30.49
CA ALA A 166 -33.96 34.54 29.83
C ALA A 166 -34.50 35.60 30.80
N GLU A 167 -34.94 35.20 32.00
CA GLU A 167 -35.40 36.16 33.01
C GLU A 167 -34.25 37.03 33.51
N CYS A 168 -33.10 36.45 33.86
CA CYS A 168 -31.94 37.22 34.33
C CYS A 168 -31.48 38.26 33.30
N GLU A 169 -31.12 37.79 32.11
CA GLU A 169 -30.42 38.60 31.11
C GLU A 169 -31.33 39.67 30.47
N SER A 170 -32.65 39.60 30.72
CA SER A 170 -33.63 40.60 30.25
C SER A 170 -33.96 41.70 31.26
N ARG A 171 -33.50 41.64 32.52
CA ARG A 171 -33.94 42.56 33.59
C ARG A 171 -33.71 44.05 33.28
N ASP A 172 -32.61 44.38 32.63
CA ASP A 172 -32.26 45.76 32.26
C ASP A 172 -32.94 46.22 30.96
N LEU A 173 -33.73 45.35 30.31
CA LEU A 173 -34.37 45.59 29.03
C LEU A 173 -35.88 45.77 29.22
N ASN A 174 -36.54 46.46 28.29
CA ASN A 174 -38.00 46.54 28.32
C ASN A 174 -38.57 45.15 28.02
N ARG A 175 -39.31 44.56 28.97
CA ARG A 175 -39.71 43.15 28.93
C ARG A 175 -41.14 42.89 29.39
N VAL A 176 -41.76 41.85 28.83
CA VAL A 176 -43.10 41.39 29.22
C VAL A 176 -43.18 39.85 29.24
N PHE A 177 -43.85 39.29 30.24
CA PHE A 177 -44.18 37.86 30.29
C PHE A 177 -45.49 37.56 29.55
N VAL A 178 -45.53 36.48 28.78
CA VAL A 178 -46.70 36.04 28.00
C VAL A 178 -46.89 34.54 28.18
N SER A 179 -48.13 34.08 28.42
CA SER A 179 -48.43 32.65 28.44
C SER A 179 -48.91 32.18 27.06
N TYR A 180 -48.42 31.01 26.63
CA TYR A 180 -48.91 30.32 25.44
C TYR A 180 -50.42 30.02 25.51
N GLU A 181 -50.92 29.68 26.71
CA GLU A 181 -52.35 29.43 26.95
C GLU A 181 -53.19 30.70 26.71
N LEU A 182 -52.73 31.84 27.26
CA LEU A 182 -53.40 33.13 27.06
C LEU A 182 -53.32 33.60 25.61
N LEU A 183 -52.22 33.30 24.91
CA LEU A 183 -52.07 33.58 23.49
C LEU A 183 -53.07 32.78 22.63
N LEU A 184 -53.31 31.51 22.93
CA LEU A 184 -54.30 30.71 22.21
C LEU A 184 -55.74 31.15 22.53
N ASN A 185 -56.02 31.52 23.78
CA ASN A 185 -57.37 31.88 24.24
C ASN A 185 -57.80 33.29 23.78
N ASP A 186 -56.92 34.29 23.91
CA ASP A 186 -57.17 35.67 23.48
C ASP A 186 -55.86 36.38 23.09
N TRP A 187 -55.38 36.09 21.88
CA TRP A 187 -54.19 36.76 21.34
C TRP A 187 -54.37 38.28 21.21
N ARG A 188 -55.61 38.81 21.13
CA ARG A 188 -55.88 40.24 20.96
C ARG A 188 -55.59 41.00 22.23
N ALA A 189 -56.05 40.48 23.38
CA ALA A 189 -55.68 41.01 24.69
C ALA A 189 -54.16 40.89 24.95
N VAL A 190 -53.55 39.77 24.55
CA VAL A 190 -52.09 39.57 24.66
C VAL A 190 -51.32 40.59 23.78
N ALA A 191 -51.71 40.79 22.53
CA ALA A 191 -51.07 41.75 21.62
C ALA A 191 -51.23 43.20 22.09
N LEU A 192 -52.40 43.57 22.62
CA LEU A 192 -52.63 44.88 23.23
C LEU A 192 -51.70 45.09 24.44
N ARG A 193 -51.59 44.09 25.32
CA ARG A 193 -50.71 44.15 26.50
C ARG A 193 -49.23 44.23 26.14
N ILE A 194 -48.78 43.47 25.13
CA ILE A 194 -47.41 43.57 24.60
C ILE A 194 -47.15 44.99 24.09
N GLY A 195 -48.06 45.56 23.29
CA GLY A 195 -47.96 46.92 22.77
C GLY A 195 -47.86 47.98 23.87
N GLN A 196 -48.71 47.87 24.90
CA GLN A 196 -48.72 48.78 26.05
C GLN A 196 -47.45 48.69 26.91
N VAL A 197 -47.01 47.48 27.27
CA VAL A 197 -45.85 47.29 28.17
C VAL A 197 -44.53 47.61 27.45
N LEU A 198 -44.35 47.12 26.23
CA LEU A 198 -43.11 47.32 25.48
C LEU A 198 -43.03 48.68 24.75
N ASN A 199 -44.11 49.47 24.82
CA ASN A 199 -44.31 50.71 24.06
C ASN A 199 -44.07 50.50 22.55
N ILE A 200 -44.90 49.64 21.95
CA ILE A 200 -44.88 49.28 20.52
C ILE A 200 -46.21 49.69 19.89
N GLU A 201 -46.14 50.57 18.89
CA GLU A 201 -47.24 50.82 17.96
C GLU A 201 -47.20 49.75 16.86
N TRP A 202 -48.23 48.90 16.81
CA TRP A 202 -48.32 47.82 15.82
C TRP A 202 -48.61 48.39 14.42
N PRO A 203 -47.79 48.08 13.38
CA PRO A 203 -48.02 48.57 12.01
C PRO A 203 -49.33 48.11 11.39
N ARG A 204 -49.90 46.98 11.85
CA ARG A 204 -51.26 46.53 11.55
C ARG A 204 -52.08 46.47 12.83
N THR A 205 -53.33 46.92 12.77
CA THR A 205 -54.28 46.77 13.88
C THR A 205 -54.70 45.31 14.06
N ALA A 206 -55.12 44.95 15.28
CA ALA A 206 -55.66 43.63 15.57
C ALA A 206 -56.94 43.28 14.77
N ALA A 207 -57.64 44.29 14.22
CA ALA A 207 -58.76 44.07 13.30
C ALA A 207 -58.28 43.67 11.89
N GLU A 208 -57.25 44.33 11.37
CA GLU A 208 -56.70 44.06 10.03
C GLU A 208 -55.95 42.73 9.95
N ALA A 209 -55.30 42.30 11.03
CA ALA A 209 -54.58 41.02 11.10
C ALA A 209 -55.46 39.84 11.56
N ALA A 210 -56.72 40.10 11.95
CA ALA A 210 -57.61 39.14 12.60
C ALA A 210 -57.69 37.78 11.88
N SER A 211 -58.14 37.79 10.63
CA SER A 211 -58.41 36.57 9.86
C SER A 211 -57.16 35.73 9.60
N GLU A 212 -55.97 36.33 9.57
CA GLU A 212 -54.72 35.59 9.36
C GLU A 212 -54.21 34.96 10.65
N ILE A 213 -54.32 35.68 11.78
CA ILE A 213 -53.86 35.20 13.08
C ILE A 213 -54.79 34.11 13.62
N ASP A 214 -56.11 34.33 13.58
CA ASP A 214 -57.10 33.34 14.02
C ASP A 214 -56.90 32.01 13.27
N ALA A 215 -56.84 32.05 11.93
CA ALA A 215 -56.65 30.87 11.07
C ALA A 215 -55.28 30.18 11.24
N PHE A 216 -54.24 30.91 11.68
CA PHE A 216 -52.93 30.33 11.98
C PHE A 216 -52.89 29.66 13.36
N LEU A 217 -53.53 30.26 14.37
CA LEU A 217 -53.57 29.71 15.73
C LEU A 217 -54.49 28.48 15.81
N GLU A 218 -55.63 28.47 15.11
CA GLU A 218 -56.49 27.28 14.99
C GLU A 218 -55.72 26.05 14.47
N ARG A 219 -54.85 26.23 13.47
CA ARG A 219 -54.00 25.15 12.91
C ARG A 219 -52.90 24.66 13.85
N ASN A 220 -52.58 25.42 14.90
CA ASN A 220 -51.58 25.09 15.93
C ASN A 220 -52.23 24.67 17.27
N SER A 221 -53.50 24.24 17.23
CA SER A 221 -54.26 23.77 18.40
C SER A 221 -53.48 22.80 19.28
N GLN A 222 -53.69 22.91 20.60
CA GLN A 222 -52.79 22.38 21.64
C GLN A 222 -52.72 20.84 21.68
N HIS A 223 -51.81 20.23 20.90
CA HIS A 223 -51.65 18.77 20.75
C HIS A 223 -51.19 17.98 22.00
N HIS A 224 -51.03 18.61 23.17
CA HIS A 224 -50.62 17.94 24.41
C HIS A 224 -51.33 18.63 25.57
N ILE A 225 -52.50 18.10 25.95
CA ILE A 225 -53.33 18.67 27.03
C ILE A 225 -53.00 17.95 28.34
N LEU A 226 -52.84 18.71 29.42
CA LEU A 226 -52.55 18.22 30.78
C LEU A 226 -53.37 16.98 31.20
N GLY A 227 -54.65 16.90 30.81
CA GLY A 227 -55.54 15.78 31.13
C GLY A 227 -55.09 14.41 30.59
N GLU A 228 -54.50 14.34 29.40
CA GLU A 228 -54.01 13.07 28.82
C GLU A 228 -52.65 12.65 29.42
N LEU A 229 -51.81 13.62 29.78
CA LEU A 229 -50.52 13.38 30.42
C LEU A 229 -50.67 12.88 31.87
N ILE A 230 -51.71 13.34 32.59
CA ILE A 230 -52.03 12.85 33.94
C ILE A 230 -52.47 11.37 33.92
N TYR A 231 -53.22 10.95 32.89
CA TYR A 231 -53.75 9.58 32.78
C TYR A 231 -52.68 8.49 32.55
N ASN A 232 -51.47 8.87 32.11
CA ASN A 232 -50.38 7.94 31.77
C ASN A 232 -49.32 7.79 32.88
N GLY A 233 -49.68 8.03 34.15
CA GLY A 233 -48.86 7.63 35.31
C GLY A 233 -47.82 8.64 35.81
N VAL A 234 -48.04 9.95 35.61
CA VAL A 234 -47.11 11.03 36.03
C VAL A 234 -47.27 11.42 37.52
N GLU A 235 -47.76 10.52 38.37
CA GLU A 235 -48.01 10.79 39.81
C GLU A 235 -46.87 10.39 40.77
N ALA A 236 -45.79 9.77 40.28
CA ALA A 236 -44.69 9.31 41.15
C ALA A 236 -43.62 10.37 41.50
N ALA A 237 -43.69 11.59 40.96
CA ALA A 237 -42.66 12.63 41.18
C ALA A 237 -43.19 14.08 41.21
N GLY A 238 -44.25 14.39 40.46
CA GLY A 238 -44.69 15.77 40.24
C GLY A 238 -43.67 16.63 39.46
N PRO A 239 -43.99 17.89 39.13
CA PRO A 239 -42.97 18.86 38.77
C PRO A 239 -42.06 19.10 39.98
N ILE A 240 -40.75 19.09 39.77
CA ILE A 240 -39.75 19.50 40.79
C ILE A 240 -40.23 20.81 41.44
N PRO A 241 -40.27 20.96 42.77
CA PRO A 241 -40.90 22.11 43.42
C PRO A 241 -40.43 23.48 42.88
N ALA A 242 -39.14 23.60 42.53
CA ALA A 242 -38.57 24.76 41.84
C ALA A 242 -39.24 25.06 40.48
N VAL A 243 -39.42 24.05 39.62
CA VAL A 243 -40.04 24.17 38.29
C VAL A 243 -41.49 24.66 38.42
N ARG A 244 -42.24 24.09 39.37
CA ARG A 244 -43.62 24.51 39.66
C ARG A 244 -43.68 25.97 40.11
N ARG A 245 -42.83 26.35 41.06
CA ARG A 245 -42.81 27.69 41.66
C ARG A 245 -42.42 28.77 40.63
N ILE A 246 -41.46 28.49 39.74
CA ILE A 246 -41.14 29.37 38.60
C ILE A 246 -42.33 29.52 37.65
N TYR A 247 -43.02 28.42 37.30
CA TYR A 247 -44.18 28.50 36.42
C TYR A 247 -45.31 29.33 37.03
N GLU A 248 -45.69 29.09 38.29
CA GLU A 248 -46.77 29.81 38.98
C GLU A 248 -46.49 31.32 39.04
N VAL A 249 -45.26 31.73 39.36
CA VAL A 249 -44.86 33.14 39.43
C VAL A 249 -44.78 33.80 38.06
N ALA A 250 -44.19 33.13 37.06
CA ALA A 250 -44.13 33.66 35.70
C ALA A 250 -45.53 33.75 35.05
N TYR A 251 -46.45 32.83 35.39
CA TYR A 251 -47.83 32.84 34.92
C TYR A 251 -48.65 33.98 35.54
N ALA A 252 -48.48 34.25 36.84
CA ALA A 252 -49.05 35.43 37.49
C ALA A 252 -48.56 36.72 36.79
N ALA A 253 -47.25 36.82 36.53
CA ALA A 253 -46.67 37.94 35.76
C ALA A 253 -47.20 38.03 34.32
N ALA A 254 -47.56 36.91 33.68
CA ALA A 254 -48.19 36.89 32.36
C ALA A 254 -49.65 37.37 32.35
N ARG A 255 -50.35 37.30 33.49
CA ARG A 255 -51.69 37.90 33.66
C ARG A 255 -51.66 39.39 34.03
N GLY A 256 -50.50 39.91 34.43
CA GLY A 256 -50.36 41.27 34.93
C GLY A 256 -50.53 41.40 36.45
N ASP A 257 -50.50 40.29 37.19
CA ASP A 257 -50.47 40.32 38.65
C ASP A 257 -49.12 40.87 39.15
N ALA A 258 -49.15 41.72 40.18
CA ALA A 258 -47.96 42.30 40.79
C ALA A 258 -47.24 41.31 41.74
N ALA A 259 -46.78 40.18 41.19
CA ALA A 259 -45.96 39.20 41.90
C ALA A 259 -44.49 39.65 42.00
N ASP A 260 -43.81 39.33 43.11
CA ASP A 260 -42.35 39.45 43.21
C ASP A 260 -41.66 38.34 42.42
N VAL A 261 -41.57 38.56 41.12
CA VAL A 261 -40.91 37.65 40.17
C VAL A 261 -39.42 37.53 40.49
N THR A 262 -38.77 38.66 40.77
CA THR A 262 -37.32 38.76 40.91
C THR A 262 -36.81 37.94 42.09
N ALA A 263 -37.39 38.08 43.29
CA ALA A 263 -36.92 37.35 44.47
C ALA A 263 -37.05 35.82 44.31
N THR A 264 -38.15 35.35 43.72
CA THR A 264 -38.36 33.91 43.51
C THR A 264 -37.40 33.32 42.47
N PHE A 265 -37.10 34.08 41.41
CA PHE A 265 -36.15 33.65 40.39
C PHE A 265 -34.71 33.63 40.94
N ASP A 266 -34.31 34.61 41.75
CA ASP A 266 -32.96 34.63 42.32
C ASP A 266 -32.72 33.54 43.37
N GLU A 267 -33.69 33.26 44.25
CA GLU A 267 -33.64 32.14 45.20
C GLU A 267 -33.36 30.81 44.47
N LEU A 268 -34.08 30.55 43.38
CA LEU A 268 -33.96 29.31 42.61
C LEU A 268 -32.75 29.29 41.67
N ARG A 269 -32.22 30.43 41.23
CA ARG A 269 -30.95 30.50 40.50
C ARG A 269 -29.77 30.13 41.40
N VAL A 270 -29.75 30.58 42.65
CA VAL A 270 -28.71 30.18 43.63
C VAL A 270 -28.75 28.67 43.84
N PHE A 271 -29.93 28.12 44.13
CA PHE A 271 -30.12 26.66 44.31
C PHE A 271 -29.67 25.85 43.08
N VAL A 272 -30.01 26.29 41.86
CA VAL A 272 -29.62 25.62 40.62
C VAL A 272 -28.10 25.72 40.38
N ALA A 273 -27.47 26.85 40.71
CA ALA A 273 -26.01 27.02 40.57
C ALA A 273 -25.23 26.15 41.59
N GLU A 274 -25.73 26.01 42.81
CA GLU A 274 -25.17 25.10 43.81
C GLU A 274 -25.25 23.64 43.34
N ALA A 275 -26.43 23.21 42.86
CA ALA A 275 -26.61 21.87 42.30
C ALA A 275 -25.71 21.62 41.07
N GLU A 276 -25.56 22.62 40.20
CA GLU A 276 -24.67 22.56 39.03
C GLU A 276 -23.21 22.31 39.43
N SER A 277 -22.72 22.95 40.50
CA SER A 277 -21.33 22.77 40.96
C SER A 277 -20.96 21.31 41.28
N LEU A 278 -21.93 20.53 41.77
CA LEU A 278 -21.78 19.11 42.12
C LEU A 278 -21.78 18.19 40.90
N ILE A 279 -22.50 18.57 39.83
CA ILE A 279 -22.74 17.71 38.66
C ILE A 279 -21.82 18.11 37.48
N LYS A 280 -21.25 19.33 37.49
CA LYS A 280 -20.35 19.86 36.47
C LYS A 280 -19.18 18.92 36.09
N PRO A 281 -18.50 18.21 37.01
CA PRO A 281 -17.46 17.24 36.63
C PRO A 281 -18.02 16.07 35.81
N ILE A 282 -19.20 15.56 36.19
CA ILE A 282 -19.86 14.41 35.56
C ILE A 282 -20.35 14.79 34.15
N ILE A 283 -20.96 15.97 34.01
CA ILE A 283 -21.45 16.47 32.70
C ILE A 283 -20.27 16.80 31.78
N SER A 284 -19.17 17.36 32.31
CA SER A 284 -17.97 17.67 31.50
C SER A 284 -17.32 16.38 30.96
N GLU A 285 -17.19 15.34 31.79
CA GLU A 285 -16.67 14.04 31.36
C GLU A 285 -17.62 13.38 30.35
N SER A 286 -18.94 13.43 30.58
CA SER A 286 -19.94 12.88 29.64
C SER A 286 -19.97 13.63 28.31
N HIS A 287 -19.72 14.93 28.28
CA HIS A 287 -19.59 15.70 27.03
C HIS A 287 -18.29 15.36 26.30
N ARG A 288 -17.16 15.21 27.00
CA ARG A 288 -15.91 14.76 26.38
C ARG A 288 -16.11 13.39 25.73
N LEU A 289 -16.65 12.43 26.49
CA LEU A 289 -16.96 11.09 26.00
C LEU A 289 -17.93 11.10 24.81
N ALA A 290 -18.92 12.01 24.75
CA ALA A 290 -19.83 12.11 23.61
C ALA A 290 -19.14 12.65 22.34
N VAL A 291 -18.31 13.69 22.47
CA VAL A 291 -17.51 14.24 21.35
C VAL A 291 -16.48 13.22 20.86
N ASP A 292 -15.83 12.52 21.79
CA ASP A 292 -14.92 11.41 21.46
C ASP A 292 -15.66 10.28 20.73
N ASN A 293 -16.91 9.97 21.10
CA ASN A 293 -17.73 8.94 20.43
C ASN A 293 -18.21 9.37 19.03
N GLU A 294 -18.67 10.61 18.85
CA GLU A 294 -19.04 11.14 17.52
C GLU A 294 -17.82 11.14 16.59
N ARG A 295 -16.63 11.50 17.11
CA ARG A 295 -15.37 11.43 16.37
C ARG A 295 -14.98 9.99 16.03
N LEU A 296 -15.04 9.06 16.99
CA LEU A 296 -14.79 7.63 16.75
C LEU A 296 -15.78 7.02 15.76
N GLN A 297 -17.03 7.47 15.71
CA GLN A 297 -18.02 7.02 14.71
C GLN A 297 -17.70 7.56 13.31
N ALA A 298 -17.31 8.83 13.18
CA ALA A 298 -16.85 9.39 11.91
C ALA A 298 -15.57 8.70 11.41
N ASP A 299 -14.59 8.53 12.29
CA ASP A 299 -13.34 7.82 12.02
C ASP A 299 -13.62 6.35 11.65
N SER A 300 -14.57 5.66 12.32
CA SER A 300 -14.98 4.29 11.98
C SER A 300 -15.65 4.19 10.61
N LEU A 301 -16.51 5.14 10.24
CA LEU A 301 -17.13 5.22 8.91
C LEU A 301 -16.10 5.48 7.81
N GLN A 302 -15.09 6.30 8.09
CA GLN A 302 -13.96 6.52 7.19
C GLN A 302 -13.06 5.28 7.10
N LEU A 303 -12.83 4.59 8.21
CA LEU A 303 -12.07 3.34 8.28
C LEU A 303 -12.78 2.19 7.54
N GLU A 304 -14.11 2.11 7.59
CA GLU A 304 -14.90 1.15 6.81
C GLU A 304 -14.79 1.39 5.31
N ARG A 305 -14.84 2.66 4.85
CA ARG A 305 -14.58 3.02 3.45
C ARG A 305 -13.16 2.65 3.03
N LEU A 306 -12.16 3.03 3.82
CA LEU A 306 -10.75 2.68 3.56
C LEU A 306 -10.50 1.16 3.60
N ARG A 307 -11.24 0.40 4.41
CA ARG A 307 -11.20 -1.08 4.43
C ARG A 307 -11.87 -1.68 3.20
N ALA A 308 -12.96 -1.11 2.71
CA ALA A 308 -13.57 -1.51 1.43
C ALA A 308 -12.59 -1.25 0.27
N ASP A 309 -12.04 -0.04 0.17
CA ASP A 309 -11.06 0.35 -0.85
C ASP A 309 -9.79 -0.51 -0.76
N SER A 310 -9.26 -0.76 0.45
CA SER A 310 -8.11 -1.65 0.65
C SER A 310 -8.44 -3.10 0.29
N SER A 311 -9.66 -3.59 0.53
CA SER A 311 -10.07 -4.94 0.09
C SER A 311 -10.13 -5.05 -1.44
N GLN A 312 -10.62 -4.00 -2.11
CA GLN A 312 -10.64 -3.90 -3.56
C GLN A 312 -9.21 -3.86 -4.12
N LEU A 313 -8.35 -2.99 -3.59
CA LEU A 313 -6.93 -2.91 -3.95
C LEU A 313 -6.17 -4.22 -3.68
N ARG A 314 -6.46 -4.94 -2.58
CA ARG A 314 -5.90 -6.27 -2.29
C ARG A 314 -6.36 -7.31 -3.32
N SER A 315 -7.62 -7.30 -3.73
CA SER A 315 -8.12 -8.22 -4.77
C SER A 315 -7.49 -7.92 -6.14
N GLN A 316 -7.33 -6.63 -6.49
CA GLN A 316 -6.62 -6.20 -7.70
C GLN A 316 -5.13 -6.58 -7.63
N SER A 317 -4.47 -6.38 -6.48
CA SER A 317 -3.07 -6.78 -6.26
C SER A 317 -2.88 -8.30 -6.31
N GLN A 318 -3.86 -9.10 -5.86
CA GLN A 318 -3.82 -10.57 -6.00
C GLN A 318 -3.99 -11.00 -7.46
N SER A 319 -4.89 -10.37 -8.22
CA SER A 319 -4.98 -10.58 -9.68
C SER A 319 -3.66 -10.24 -10.37
N LEU A 320 -3.10 -9.06 -10.08
CA LEU A 320 -1.82 -8.60 -10.62
C LEU A 320 -0.64 -9.49 -10.19
N ALA A 321 -0.71 -10.15 -9.03
CA ALA A 321 0.29 -11.13 -8.61
C ALA A 321 0.21 -12.43 -9.43
N ILE A 322 -1.00 -12.96 -9.64
CA ILE A 322 -1.25 -14.14 -10.49
C ILE A 322 -0.84 -13.88 -11.95
N ASP A 323 -1.21 -12.72 -12.48
CA ASP A 323 -0.78 -12.29 -13.82
C ASP A 323 0.74 -12.06 -13.88
N ASN A 324 1.36 -11.59 -12.79
CA ASN A 324 2.81 -11.49 -12.70
C ASN A 324 3.51 -12.84 -12.75
N GLU A 325 3.04 -13.84 -12.00
CA GLU A 325 3.57 -15.20 -12.01
C GLU A 325 3.41 -15.87 -13.38
N ARG A 326 2.23 -15.73 -14.01
CA ARG A 326 1.98 -16.25 -15.35
C ARG A 326 2.97 -15.65 -16.36
N LEU A 327 3.11 -14.33 -16.38
CA LEU A 327 4.04 -13.64 -17.29
C LEU A 327 5.52 -13.88 -16.93
N ARG A 328 5.85 -14.29 -15.70
CA ARG A 328 7.19 -14.79 -15.34
C ARG A 328 7.43 -16.18 -15.95
N ALA A 329 6.45 -17.08 -15.91
CA ALA A 329 6.51 -18.39 -16.56
C ALA A 329 6.64 -18.26 -18.09
N ASP A 330 5.82 -17.40 -18.71
CA ASP A 330 5.89 -17.11 -20.15
C ASP A 330 7.26 -16.51 -20.53
N SER A 331 7.81 -15.60 -19.71
CA SER A 331 9.15 -15.04 -19.95
C SER A 331 10.28 -16.07 -19.80
N LEU A 332 10.16 -17.04 -18.88
CA LEU A 332 11.10 -18.17 -18.75
C LEU A 332 11.05 -19.06 -19.99
N GLN A 333 9.85 -19.35 -20.51
CA GLN A 333 9.66 -20.14 -21.73
C GLN A 333 10.22 -19.41 -22.97
N LEU A 334 9.98 -18.10 -23.11
CA LEU A 334 10.55 -17.30 -24.20
C LEU A 334 12.09 -17.23 -24.12
N ARG A 335 12.66 -17.18 -22.92
CA ARG A 335 14.12 -17.24 -22.73
C ARG A 335 14.71 -18.59 -23.14
N SER A 336 14.07 -19.72 -22.81
CA SER A 336 14.57 -21.04 -23.25
C SER A 336 14.44 -21.22 -24.77
N GLN A 337 13.36 -20.73 -25.38
CA GLN A 337 13.20 -20.69 -26.83
C GLN A 337 14.27 -19.81 -27.50
N SER A 338 14.54 -18.62 -26.97
CA SER A 338 15.59 -17.73 -27.47
C SER A 338 17.00 -18.33 -27.32
N GLN A 339 17.27 -19.10 -26.26
CA GLN A 339 18.53 -19.82 -26.09
C GLN A 339 18.67 -20.97 -27.10
N SER A 340 17.59 -21.72 -27.37
CA SER A 340 17.59 -22.74 -28.45
C SER A 340 17.90 -22.10 -29.80
N LEU A 341 17.19 -21.03 -30.15
CA LEU A 341 17.40 -20.30 -31.41
C LEU A 341 18.79 -19.67 -31.53
N ALA A 342 19.45 -19.34 -30.42
CA ALA A 342 20.83 -18.87 -30.42
C ALA A 342 21.81 -20.01 -30.77
N VAL A 343 21.62 -21.20 -30.17
CA VAL A 343 22.41 -22.41 -30.51
C VAL A 343 22.20 -22.81 -31.97
N ASP A 344 20.95 -22.82 -32.44
CA ASP A 344 20.61 -23.13 -33.84
C ASP A 344 21.26 -22.12 -34.82
N ASN A 345 21.28 -20.82 -34.47
CA ASN A 345 21.97 -19.79 -35.26
C ASN A 345 23.50 -19.95 -35.26
N GLU A 346 24.11 -20.34 -34.13
CA GLU A 346 25.55 -20.59 -34.06
C GLU A 346 25.95 -21.80 -34.90
N GLN A 347 25.14 -22.86 -34.87
CA GLN A 347 25.33 -24.03 -35.73
C GLN A 347 25.17 -23.68 -37.22
N LEU A 348 24.11 -22.95 -37.60
CA LEU A 348 23.91 -22.47 -38.97
C LEU A 348 25.04 -21.55 -39.46
N ARG A 349 25.62 -20.71 -38.59
CA ARG A 349 26.81 -19.91 -38.91
C ARG A 349 28.03 -20.80 -39.17
N GLY A 350 28.22 -21.85 -38.38
CA GLY A 350 29.25 -22.87 -38.61
C GLY A 350 29.09 -23.56 -39.97
N ASP A 351 27.87 -23.99 -40.31
CA ASP A 351 27.57 -24.62 -41.59
C ASP A 351 27.77 -23.65 -42.79
N VAL A 352 27.38 -22.39 -42.66
CA VAL A 352 27.64 -21.36 -43.68
C VAL A 352 29.14 -21.10 -43.88
N LEU A 353 29.94 -21.05 -42.80
CA LEU A 353 31.39 -20.92 -42.90
C LEU A 353 32.03 -22.13 -43.58
N ARG A 354 31.55 -23.34 -43.25
CA ARG A 354 31.98 -24.58 -43.89
C ARG A 354 31.65 -24.59 -45.38
N LEU A 355 30.41 -24.31 -45.76
CA LEU A 355 29.98 -24.25 -47.16
C LEU A 355 30.71 -23.17 -47.96
N ARG A 356 31.05 -22.03 -47.35
CA ARG A 356 31.93 -21.02 -47.97
C ARG A 356 33.34 -21.57 -48.20
N SER A 357 33.94 -22.26 -47.23
CA SER A 357 35.25 -22.89 -47.41
C SER A 357 35.23 -23.97 -48.49
N GLU A 358 34.19 -24.81 -48.53
CA GLU A 358 34.02 -25.85 -49.56
C GLU A 358 33.84 -25.21 -50.96
N SER A 359 33.03 -24.15 -51.07
CA SER A 359 32.86 -23.38 -52.32
C SER A 359 34.15 -22.70 -52.78
N GLN A 360 34.94 -22.16 -51.85
CA GLN A 360 36.22 -21.50 -52.16
C GLN A 360 37.29 -22.51 -52.60
N ASN A 361 37.33 -23.69 -51.98
CA ASN A 361 38.16 -24.82 -52.44
C ASN A 361 37.76 -25.27 -53.86
N MET A 362 36.46 -25.44 -54.12
CA MET A 362 35.95 -25.77 -55.46
C MET A 362 36.29 -24.71 -56.51
N ALA A 363 36.31 -23.42 -56.14
CA ALA A 363 36.77 -22.36 -57.03
C ALA A 363 38.26 -22.50 -57.37
N THR A 364 39.13 -22.77 -56.39
CA THR A 364 40.56 -23.00 -56.63
C THR A 364 40.84 -24.27 -57.44
N ASP A 365 40.08 -25.35 -57.23
CA ASP A 365 40.17 -26.56 -58.08
C ASP A 365 39.69 -26.27 -59.51
N SER A 366 38.64 -25.45 -59.70
CA SER A 366 38.17 -25.03 -61.02
C SER A 366 39.21 -24.18 -61.76
N GLU A 367 39.92 -23.30 -61.06
CA GLU A 367 41.04 -22.54 -61.62
C GLU A 367 42.23 -23.43 -61.97
N ARG A 368 42.58 -24.41 -61.11
CA ARG A 368 43.64 -25.39 -61.43
C ARG A 368 43.30 -26.21 -62.66
N LEU A 369 42.06 -26.73 -62.76
CA LEU A 369 41.58 -27.49 -63.92
C LEU A 369 41.52 -26.63 -65.20
N ARG A 370 41.22 -25.33 -65.09
CA ARG A 370 41.32 -24.38 -66.23
C ARG A 370 42.77 -24.18 -66.67
N ALA A 371 43.71 -24.04 -65.73
CA ALA A 371 45.13 -23.93 -66.03
C ALA A 371 45.68 -25.20 -66.68
N GLU A 372 45.37 -26.38 -66.14
CA GLU A 372 45.69 -27.69 -66.74
C GLU A 372 45.08 -27.84 -68.15
N SER A 373 43.82 -27.42 -68.35
CA SER A 373 43.18 -27.46 -69.68
C SER A 373 43.83 -26.50 -70.69
N LEU A 374 44.30 -25.32 -70.25
CA LEU A 374 45.07 -24.39 -71.09
C LEU A 374 46.44 -24.98 -71.47
N LEU A 375 47.12 -25.64 -70.53
CA LEU A 375 48.39 -26.33 -70.76
C LEU A 375 48.23 -27.48 -71.77
N LEU A 376 47.23 -28.35 -71.57
CA LEU A 376 46.88 -29.42 -72.51
C LEU A 376 46.49 -28.91 -73.89
N ARG A 377 45.82 -27.74 -74.00
CA ARG A 377 45.54 -27.09 -75.30
C ARG A 377 46.81 -26.57 -75.97
N SER A 378 47.75 -26.01 -75.21
CA SER A 378 49.06 -25.59 -75.70
C SER A 378 49.88 -26.78 -76.20
N GLU A 379 49.91 -27.88 -75.44
CA GLU A 379 50.55 -29.13 -75.84
C GLU A 379 49.91 -29.70 -77.11
N LEU A 380 48.57 -29.77 -77.19
CA LEU A 380 47.86 -30.19 -78.41
C LEU A 380 48.14 -29.27 -79.62
N GLN A 381 48.31 -27.95 -79.42
CA GLN A 381 48.76 -27.06 -80.49
C GLN A 381 50.20 -27.35 -80.92
N SER A 382 51.12 -27.60 -79.98
CA SER A 382 52.50 -27.97 -80.32
C SER A 382 52.56 -29.30 -81.08
N LEU A 383 51.81 -30.31 -80.62
CA LEU A 383 51.68 -31.61 -81.29
C LEU A 383 51.01 -31.49 -82.66
N ALA A 384 50.05 -30.56 -82.85
CA ALA A 384 49.46 -30.30 -84.16
C ALA A 384 50.46 -29.64 -85.13
N ILE A 385 51.30 -28.71 -84.65
CA ILE A 385 52.38 -28.10 -85.42
C ILE A 385 53.43 -29.15 -85.79
N ASP A 386 53.83 -30.01 -84.87
CA ASP A 386 54.82 -31.06 -85.13
C ASP A 386 54.25 -32.18 -86.01
N ASN A 387 52.95 -32.52 -85.91
CA ASN A 387 52.30 -33.43 -86.86
C ASN A 387 52.18 -32.81 -88.27
N ALA A 388 51.97 -31.49 -88.36
CA ALA A 388 52.00 -30.78 -89.64
C ALA A 388 53.41 -30.76 -90.26
N ARG A 389 54.45 -30.54 -89.45
CA ARG A 389 55.87 -30.68 -89.86
C ARG A 389 56.18 -32.09 -90.32
N LEU A 390 55.89 -33.12 -89.51
CA LEU A 390 56.11 -34.52 -89.88
C LEU A 390 55.33 -34.95 -91.14
N ARG A 391 54.18 -34.35 -91.43
CA ARG A 391 53.45 -34.56 -92.70
C ARG A 391 54.13 -33.85 -93.88
N ALA A 392 54.66 -32.65 -93.69
CA ALA A 392 55.46 -31.96 -94.70
C ALA A 392 56.76 -32.72 -94.98
N ASP A 393 57.49 -33.12 -93.94
CA ASP A 393 58.71 -33.93 -94.01
C ASP A 393 58.41 -35.28 -94.68
N SER A 394 57.28 -35.94 -94.36
CA SER A 394 56.90 -37.20 -95.02
C SER A 394 56.49 -37.02 -96.49
N LEU A 395 55.98 -35.84 -96.90
CA LEU A 395 55.71 -35.53 -98.30
C LEU A 395 57.01 -35.21 -99.06
N GLN A 396 57.90 -34.45 -98.43
CA GLN A 396 59.22 -34.14 -98.96
C GLN A 396 60.05 -35.43 -99.12
N LEU A 397 60.17 -36.26 -98.08
CA LEU A 397 60.85 -37.56 -98.11
C LEU A 397 60.24 -38.53 -99.13
N ARG A 398 58.93 -38.44 -99.44
CA ARG A 398 58.33 -39.23 -100.53
C ARG A 398 58.75 -38.72 -101.91
N SER A 399 58.88 -37.41 -102.11
CA SER A 399 59.41 -36.83 -103.35
C SER A 399 60.91 -37.10 -103.52
N GLU A 400 61.69 -36.98 -102.44
CA GLU A 400 63.12 -37.27 -102.40
C GLU A 400 63.38 -38.77 -102.58
N SER A 401 62.56 -39.66 -102.00
CA SER A 401 62.66 -41.11 -102.22
C SER A 401 62.30 -41.51 -103.66
N GLN A 402 61.46 -40.75 -104.37
CA GLN A 402 61.20 -40.96 -105.80
C GLN A 402 62.34 -40.43 -106.68
N SER A 403 63.08 -39.40 -106.24
CA SER A 403 64.30 -38.93 -106.91
C SER A 403 65.49 -39.87 -106.64
N LEU A 404 65.73 -40.28 -105.39
CA LEU A 404 66.81 -41.19 -105.02
C LEU A 404 66.68 -42.56 -105.69
N ALA A 405 65.46 -43.02 -106.01
CA ALA A 405 65.26 -44.25 -106.78
C ALA A 405 65.87 -44.17 -108.20
N ALA A 406 66.00 -42.96 -108.77
CA ALA A 406 66.65 -42.74 -110.06
C ALA A 406 68.18 -42.54 -109.94
N ASP A 407 68.67 -42.01 -108.82
CA ASP A 407 70.09 -41.72 -108.61
C ASP A 407 70.87 -42.87 -107.94
N ILE A 408 70.20 -43.74 -107.17
CA ILE A 408 70.80 -45.00 -106.65
C ILE A 408 71.27 -45.90 -107.80
N GLY A 409 70.56 -45.91 -108.94
CA GLY A 409 70.99 -46.61 -110.14
C GLY A 409 72.22 -46.00 -110.84
N ARG A 410 72.60 -44.75 -110.49
CA ARG A 410 73.77 -44.06 -111.04
C ARG A 410 74.98 -44.12 -110.10
N LEU A 411 74.75 -43.98 -108.80
CA LEU A 411 75.81 -43.96 -107.77
C LEU A 411 76.35 -45.35 -107.38
N GLN A 412 75.61 -46.43 -107.68
CA GLN A 412 76.13 -47.80 -107.55
C GLN A 412 77.30 -48.11 -108.50
N ALA A 413 77.55 -47.29 -109.52
CA ALA A 413 78.69 -47.43 -110.42
C ALA A 413 79.97 -46.70 -109.93
N GLU A 414 79.83 -45.58 -109.21
CA GLU A 414 80.96 -44.68 -108.88
C GLU A 414 81.60 -44.94 -107.51
N LEU A 415 80.86 -45.47 -106.53
CA LEU A 415 81.41 -45.68 -105.18
C LEU A 415 82.42 -46.84 -105.10
N LYS A 416 82.57 -47.63 -106.19
CA LYS A 416 83.69 -48.56 -106.39
C LYS A 416 85.06 -47.85 -106.48
N VAL A 417 85.09 -46.53 -106.67
CA VAL A 417 86.32 -45.73 -106.89
C VAL A 417 86.73 -44.91 -105.65
N ARG A 418 85.88 -44.81 -104.61
CA ARG A 418 86.10 -43.91 -103.45
C ARG A 418 86.48 -44.61 -102.14
N ASN A 419 87.09 -45.79 -102.24
CA ASN A 419 87.39 -46.67 -101.10
C ASN A 419 88.82 -46.53 -100.54
N GLU A 420 89.58 -45.49 -100.92
CA GLU A 420 91.02 -45.39 -100.60
C GLU A 420 91.46 -44.07 -99.91
N GLU A 421 90.58 -43.06 -99.71
CA GLU A 421 91.02 -41.70 -99.29
C GLU A 421 90.59 -41.22 -97.89
N VAL A 422 89.76 -41.95 -97.13
CA VAL A 422 89.28 -41.49 -95.79
C VAL A 422 89.95 -42.25 -94.62
N ALA A 423 91.12 -42.84 -94.86
CA ALA A 423 91.99 -43.39 -93.82
C ALA A 423 92.86 -42.32 -93.10
N VAL A 424 92.72 -41.04 -93.46
CA VAL A 424 93.42 -39.90 -92.83
C VAL A 424 92.49 -39.16 -91.86
N ALA A 425 92.10 -39.91 -90.83
CA ALA A 425 92.46 -39.65 -89.44
C ALA A 425 93.04 -38.26 -89.07
N HIS A 426 92.63 -37.77 -87.89
CA HIS A 426 93.34 -36.75 -87.10
C HIS A 426 93.58 -35.38 -87.77
N ARG A 427 92.52 -34.55 -87.92
CA ARG A 427 92.70 -33.07 -87.94
C ARG A 427 91.51 -32.15 -87.60
N GLU A 428 90.39 -32.67 -87.12
CA GLU A 428 89.23 -31.85 -86.67
C GLU A 428 89.08 -31.77 -85.13
N LEU A 429 90.04 -32.33 -84.37
CA LEU A 429 90.08 -32.26 -82.90
C LEU A 429 90.74 -30.98 -82.34
N GLU A 430 90.94 -29.96 -83.19
CA GLU A 430 91.62 -28.70 -82.84
C GLU A 430 90.79 -27.44 -83.17
N ARG A 431 89.45 -27.55 -83.19
CA ARG A 431 88.53 -26.39 -83.22
C ARG A 431 87.73 -26.14 -81.94
N VAL A 432 87.74 -27.07 -81.00
CA VAL A 432 87.08 -26.88 -79.68
C VAL A 432 87.97 -26.11 -78.69
N ARG A 433 89.27 -25.93 -78.99
CA ARG A 433 90.26 -25.29 -78.09
C ARG A 433 90.22 -23.75 -78.07
N ILE A 434 89.44 -23.10 -78.94
CA ILE A 434 89.43 -21.62 -79.10
C ILE A 434 88.09 -20.99 -78.65
N TRP A 435 87.05 -21.77 -78.36
CA TRP A 435 85.83 -21.25 -77.74
C TRP A 435 85.94 -21.08 -76.21
N THR A 436 86.91 -21.77 -75.59
CA THR A 436 87.15 -21.74 -74.13
C THR A 436 87.67 -20.39 -73.59
N ASP A 437 88.22 -19.52 -74.44
CA ASP A 437 88.77 -18.23 -74.02
C ASP A 437 87.75 -17.06 -74.11
N SER A 438 86.55 -17.30 -74.68
CA SER A 438 85.50 -16.27 -74.83
C SER A 438 84.53 -16.19 -73.62
N MET A 439 84.70 -17.05 -72.60
CA MET A 439 83.79 -17.10 -71.44
C MET A 439 84.33 -16.36 -70.20
N SER A 440 85.49 -15.71 -70.29
CA SER A 440 86.16 -15.06 -69.14
C SER A 440 85.63 -13.66 -68.81
N ASP A 441 85.21 -12.86 -69.80
CA ASP A 441 84.73 -11.49 -69.55
C ASP A 441 83.31 -11.44 -68.92
N THR A 442 82.47 -12.44 -69.19
CA THR A 442 81.12 -12.55 -68.60
C THR A 442 81.17 -12.87 -67.09
N ILE A 443 82.23 -13.55 -66.63
CA ILE A 443 82.43 -13.88 -65.21
C ILE A 443 82.89 -12.65 -64.41
N ALA A 444 83.55 -11.68 -65.04
CA ALA A 444 84.00 -10.45 -64.38
C ALA A 444 82.83 -9.53 -64.00
N GLN A 445 81.83 -9.33 -64.89
CA GLN A 445 80.66 -8.50 -64.57
C GLN A 445 79.79 -9.08 -63.45
N ARG A 446 79.66 -10.42 -63.37
CA ARG A 446 78.82 -11.07 -62.35
C ARG A 446 79.34 -10.98 -60.92
N ASN A 447 80.63 -10.70 -60.72
CA ASN A 447 81.21 -10.52 -59.38
C ASN A 447 80.99 -9.12 -58.78
N ALA A 448 80.65 -8.10 -59.58
CA ALA A 448 80.36 -6.75 -59.08
C ALA A 448 78.94 -6.58 -58.50
N GLU A 449 77.99 -7.44 -58.89
CA GLU A 449 76.63 -7.46 -58.32
C GLU A 449 76.60 -8.16 -56.94
N LEU A 450 77.50 -9.14 -56.72
CA LEU A 450 77.58 -9.92 -55.48
C LEU A 450 78.01 -9.13 -54.24
N GLU A 451 78.80 -8.05 -54.39
CA GLU A 451 79.21 -7.21 -53.25
C GLU A 451 78.14 -6.18 -52.81
N ARG A 452 77.20 -5.81 -53.70
CA ARG A 452 76.03 -5.01 -53.29
C ARG A 452 75.01 -5.86 -52.51
N ALA A 453 74.91 -7.16 -52.81
CA ALA A 453 74.10 -8.09 -52.05
C ALA A 453 74.64 -8.34 -50.62
N ARG A 454 75.96 -8.30 -50.43
CA ARG A 454 76.64 -8.47 -49.13
C ARG A 454 76.45 -7.31 -48.16
N THR A 455 76.36 -6.08 -48.65
CA THR A 455 76.11 -4.89 -47.81
C THR A 455 74.66 -4.83 -47.30
N TRP A 456 73.68 -5.31 -48.09
CA TRP A 456 72.29 -5.46 -47.65
C TRP A 456 72.09 -6.56 -46.60
N THR A 457 72.80 -7.70 -46.73
CA THR A 457 72.71 -8.79 -45.75
C THR A 457 73.26 -8.39 -44.37
N ASN A 458 74.35 -7.59 -44.32
CA ASN A 458 74.90 -7.12 -43.05
C ASN A 458 73.99 -6.10 -42.33
N SER A 459 73.21 -5.27 -43.03
CA SER A 459 72.20 -4.42 -42.37
C SER A 459 71.02 -5.23 -41.81
N MET A 460 70.63 -6.31 -42.50
CA MET A 460 69.53 -7.18 -42.07
C MET A 460 69.89 -7.97 -40.79
N SER A 461 71.15 -8.40 -40.66
CA SER A 461 71.63 -9.14 -39.48
C SER A 461 71.58 -8.33 -38.18
N ALA A 462 71.72 -7.00 -38.24
CA ALA A 462 71.56 -6.13 -37.07
C ALA A 462 70.09 -6.03 -36.62
N ALA A 463 69.16 -5.84 -37.56
CA ALA A 463 67.73 -5.80 -37.27
C ALA A 463 67.17 -7.13 -36.71
N ILE A 464 67.72 -8.27 -37.17
CA ILE A 464 67.35 -9.60 -36.67
C ILE A 464 67.84 -9.82 -35.22
N ALA A 465 68.97 -9.25 -34.83
CA ALA A 465 69.49 -9.36 -33.45
C ALA A 465 68.59 -8.64 -32.43
N GLU A 466 68.11 -7.44 -32.76
CA GLU A 466 67.20 -6.68 -31.91
C GLU A 466 65.81 -7.34 -31.78
N ARG A 467 65.27 -7.84 -32.91
CA ARG A 467 63.99 -8.59 -32.92
C ARG A 467 64.05 -9.91 -32.13
N ASN A 468 65.21 -10.57 -32.07
CA ASN A 468 65.40 -11.78 -31.26
C ASN A 468 65.44 -11.49 -29.74
N ALA A 469 65.94 -10.33 -29.31
CA ALA A 469 65.88 -9.90 -27.90
C ALA A 469 64.46 -9.51 -27.45
N GLU A 470 63.59 -9.16 -28.41
CA GLU A 470 62.17 -8.94 -28.19
C GLU A 470 61.41 -10.27 -28.12
N LEU A 471 61.68 -11.22 -29.04
CA LEU A 471 61.09 -12.56 -29.04
C LEU A 471 61.43 -13.41 -27.79
N ILE A 472 62.60 -13.21 -27.17
CA ILE A 472 62.95 -13.89 -25.90
C ILE A 472 62.13 -13.33 -24.73
N ARG A 473 61.85 -12.01 -24.71
CA ARG A 473 60.97 -11.41 -23.69
C ARG A 473 59.51 -11.75 -23.91
N VAL A 474 59.05 -11.80 -25.16
CA VAL A 474 57.72 -12.31 -25.49
C VAL A 474 57.59 -13.78 -25.11
N ARG A 475 58.56 -14.67 -25.42
CA ARG A 475 58.51 -16.08 -24.98
C ARG A 475 58.49 -16.24 -23.46
N ALA A 476 59.30 -15.48 -22.71
CA ALA A 476 59.23 -15.53 -21.25
C ALA A 476 57.84 -15.11 -20.71
N TRP A 477 57.19 -14.14 -21.37
CA TRP A 477 55.81 -13.74 -21.07
C TRP A 477 54.76 -14.78 -21.52
N THR A 478 54.94 -15.43 -22.68
CA THR A 478 54.06 -16.53 -23.15
C THR A 478 54.21 -17.79 -22.32
N ASP A 479 55.42 -18.11 -21.85
CA ASP A 479 55.69 -19.26 -20.98
C ASP A 479 55.13 -18.99 -19.57
N SER A 480 55.30 -17.77 -19.04
CA SER A 480 54.63 -17.33 -17.81
C SER A 480 53.10 -17.31 -17.95
N MET A 481 52.56 -16.85 -19.08
CA MET A 481 51.13 -16.91 -19.36
C MET A 481 50.62 -18.33 -19.57
N SER A 482 51.39 -19.25 -20.15
CA SER A 482 50.94 -20.63 -20.34
C SER A 482 51.01 -21.46 -19.06
N VAL A 483 51.93 -21.15 -18.14
CA VAL A 483 51.85 -21.63 -16.74
C VAL A 483 50.65 -21.02 -16.03
N ALA A 484 50.44 -19.70 -16.11
CA ALA A 484 49.29 -19.04 -15.47
C ALA A 484 47.93 -19.42 -16.09
N VAL A 485 47.88 -19.80 -17.37
CA VAL A 485 46.71 -20.33 -18.06
C VAL A 485 46.54 -21.82 -17.77
N ALA A 486 47.60 -22.61 -17.64
CA ALA A 486 47.48 -24.00 -17.17
C ALA A 486 47.07 -24.07 -15.68
N GLU A 487 47.54 -23.14 -14.84
CA GLU A 487 47.06 -22.97 -13.47
C GLU A 487 45.62 -22.47 -13.45
N ARG A 488 45.26 -21.47 -14.28
CA ARG A 488 43.85 -21.04 -14.45
C ARG A 488 42.97 -22.09 -15.10
N ASP A 489 43.44 -23.01 -15.92
CA ASP A 489 42.63 -24.09 -16.51
C ASP A 489 42.56 -25.31 -15.58
N ALA A 490 43.58 -25.56 -14.76
CA ALA A 490 43.47 -26.48 -13.63
C ALA A 490 42.57 -25.89 -12.54
N GLU A 491 42.55 -24.57 -12.35
CA GLU A 491 41.68 -23.86 -11.41
C GLU A 491 40.26 -23.67 -11.97
N LEU A 492 40.06 -23.39 -13.25
CA LEU A 492 38.78 -23.42 -13.97
C LEU A 492 38.28 -24.85 -14.20
N GLY A 493 39.18 -25.84 -14.17
CA GLY A 493 38.87 -27.27 -14.14
C GLY A 493 38.41 -27.68 -12.76
N ARG A 494 39.12 -27.28 -11.70
CA ARG A 494 38.66 -27.41 -10.30
C ARG A 494 37.38 -26.63 -10.04
N VAL A 495 37.22 -25.44 -10.61
CA VAL A 495 36.02 -24.59 -10.53
C VAL A 495 34.91 -25.09 -11.46
N ARG A 496 35.17 -25.81 -12.56
CA ARG A 496 34.12 -26.53 -13.32
C ARG A 496 33.72 -27.82 -12.64
N VAL A 497 34.63 -28.59 -12.05
CA VAL A 497 34.28 -29.76 -11.24
C VAL A 497 33.59 -29.34 -9.95
N TRP A 498 34.00 -28.24 -9.33
CA TRP A 498 33.32 -27.62 -8.20
C TRP A 498 32.02 -26.93 -8.61
N ALA A 499 31.88 -26.32 -9.79
CA ALA A 499 30.62 -25.72 -10.25
C ALA A 499 29.65 -26.75 -10.82
N SER A 500 30.11 -27.87 -11.38
CA SER A 500 29.27 -29.03 -11.71
C SER A 500 28.89 -29.77 -10.44
N GLY A 501 29.83 -30.04 -9.54
CA GLY A 501 29.54 -30.61 -8.22
C GLY A 501 28.69 -29.68 -7.35
N MET A 502 28.80 -28.36 -7.49
CA MET A 502 27.97 -27.37 -6.81
C MET A 502 26.67 -27.12 -7.58
N ALA A 503 26.58 -27.31 -8.89
CA ALA A 503 25.30 -27.35 -9.62
C ALA A 503 24.53 -28.64 -9.29
N GLU A 504 25.22 -29.75 -9.09
CA GLU A 504 24.66 -31.02 -8.62
C GLU A 504 24.29 -30.89 -7.14
N THR A 505 25.12 -30.28 -6.29
CA THR A 505 24.78 -29.93 -4.90
C THR A 505 23.69 -28.85 -4.83
N ILE A 506 23.57 -27.93 -5.78
CA ILE A 506 22.47 -26.94 -5.86
C ILE A 506 21.22 -27.62 -6.39
N THR A 507 21.30 -28.59 -7.29
CA THR A 507 20.14 -29.38 -7.75
C THR A 507 19.67 -30.31 -6.64
N GLN A 508 20.59 -30.91 -5.89
CA GLN A 508 20.33 -31.73 -4.71
C GLN A 508 19.85 -30.88 -3.52
N ARG A 509 20.41 -29.68 -3.29
CA ARG A 509 19.90 -28.70 -2.31
C ARG A 509 18.61 -28.02 -2.75
N ASN A 510 18.32 -27.91 -4.04
CA ASN A 510 17.03 -27.42 -4.54
C ASN A 510 15.97 -28.52 -4.45
N ALA A 511 16.34 -29.79 -4.66
CA ALA A 511 15.47 -30.94 -4.38
C ALA A 511 15.26 -31.14 -2.87
N GLU A 512 16.30 -30.98 -2.06
CA GLU A 512 16.19 -30.93 -0.60
C GLU A 512 15.40 -29.71 -0.15
N MET A 513 15.59 -28.52 -0.73
CA MET A 513 14.76 -27.33 -0.48
C MET A 513 13.33 -27.54 -0.94
N LEU A 514 13.05 -28.25 -2.03
CA LEU A 514 11.68 -28.62 -2.42
C LEU A 514 11.08 -29.64 -1.45
N SER A 515 11.89 -30.57 -0.94
CA SER A 515 11.48 -31.48 0.12
C SER A 515 11.28 -30.76 1.46
N LEU A 516 12.10 -29.76 1.75
CA LEU A 516 12.10 -28.96 2.98
C LEU A 516 11.03 -27.89 2.92
N THR A 517 10.71 -27.27 1.78
CA THR A 517 9.53 -26.41 1.63
C THR A 517 8.28 -27.25 1.68
N SER A 518 8.24 -28.43 1.05
CA SER A 518 7.13 -29.38 1.25
C SER A 518 7.03 -29.86 2.71
N ARG A 519 8.14 -29.92 3.46
CA ARG A 519 8.16 -30.35 4.86
C ARG A 519 7.94 -29.22 5.85
N THR A 520 8.28 -27.97 5.52
CA THR A 520 7.86 -26.78 6.25
C THR A 520 6.41 -26.45 5.95
N GLU A 521 5.90 -26.75 4.76
CA GLU A 521 4.47 -26.63 4.47
C GLU A 521 3.67 -27.72 5.19
N GLN A 522 4.18 -28.96 5.25
CA GLN A 522 3.64 -29.99 6.13
C GLN A 522 3.77 -29.62 7.61
N LEU A 523 4.89 -29.06 8.07
CA LEU A 523 5.05 -28.62 9.46
C LEU A 523 4.18 -27.39 9.76
N ARG A 524 3.94 -26.49 8.81
CA ARG A 524 3.02 -25.35 8.91
C ARG A 524 1.57 -25.80 8.93
N GLN A 525 1.21 -26.83 8.15
CA GLN A 525 -0.06 -27.53 8.28
C GLN A 525 -0.18 -28.26 9.62
N THR A 526 0.89 -28.88 10.12
CA THR A 526 0.89 -29.58 11.42
C THR A 526 0.87 -28.59 12.59
N GLU A 527 1.49 -27.41 12.47
CA GLU A 527 1.49 -26.31 13.44
C GLU A 527 0.15 -25.54 13.42
N LEU A 528 -0.51 -25.46 12.26
CA LEU A 528 -1.92 -25.04 12.14
C LEU A 528 -2.87 -26.08 12.76
N GLU A 529 -2.67 -27.38 12.50
CA GLU A 529 -3.46 -28.45 13.14
C GLU A 529 -3.21 -28.51 14.66
N LEU A 530 -1.98 -28.26 15.13
CA LEU A 530 -1.64 -28.14 16.56
C LEU A 530 -2.25 -26.89 17.19
N ARG A 531 -2.16 -25.72 16.55
CA ARG A 531 -2.83 -24.49 17.04
C ARG A 531 -4.35 -24.63 17.03
N GLN A 532 -4.94 -25.29 16.03
CA GLN A 532 -6.37 -25.57 15.99
C GLN A 532 -6.79 -26.58 17.06
N THR A 533 -6.00 -27.65 17.29
CA THR A 533 -6.26 -28.61 18.37
C THR A 533 -5.97 -28.05 19.76
N GLU A 534 -5.05 -27.09 19.91
CA GLU A 534 -4.81 -26.38 21.17
C GLU A 534 -5.94 -25.38 21.48
N LEU A 535 -6.43 -24.65 20.48
CA LEU A 535 -7.63 -23.81 20.60
C LEU A 535 -8.87 -24.63 20.91
N ASP A 536 -9.04 -25.79 20.25
CA ASP A 536 -10.11 -26.75 20.56
C ASP A 536 -9.92 -27.40 21.94
N LEU A 537 -8.69 -27.67 22.42
CA LEU A 537 -8.43 -28.17 23.78
C LEU A 537 -8.76 -27.10 24.84
N ARG A 538 -8.29 -25.86 24.65
CA ARG A 538 -8.55 -24.74 25.56
C ARG A 538 -10.06 -24.43 25.62
N ARG A 539 -10.76 -24.42 24.48
CA ARG A 539 -12.23 -24.31 24.44
C ARG A 539 -12.92 -25.51 25.10
N ALA A 540 -12.49 -26.73 24.81
CA ALA A 540 -13.06 -27.93 25.43
C ALA A 540 -12.80 -28.02 26.94
N VAL A 541 -11.68 -27.51 27.46
CA VAL A 541 -11.41 -27.43 28.91
C VAL A 541 -12.34 -26.39 29.56
N THR A 542 -12.48 -25.21 28.95
CA THR A 542 -13.36 -24.14 29.44
C THR A 542 -14.83 -24.57 29.43
N GLU A 543 -15.28 -25.22 28.34
CA GLU A 543 -16.64 -25.72 28.19
C GLU A 543 -16.90 -26.96 29.05
N ARG A 544 -15.89 -27.81 29.29
CA ARG A 544 -15.98 -28.91 30.27
C ARG A 544 -16.02 -28.42 31.72
N GLN A 545 -15.32 -27.35 32.07
CA GLN A 545 -15.45 -26.71 33.39
C GLN A 545 -16.86 -26.12 33.58
N ARG A 546 -17.40 -25.46 32.54
CA ARG A 546 -18.79 -24.96 32.52
C ARG A 546 -19.83 -26.08 32.62
N LEU A 547 -19.65 -27.17 31.87
CA LEU A 547 -20.53 -28.35 31.90
C LEU A 547 -20.39 -29.15 33.20
N VAL A 548 -19.23 -29.20 33.85
CA VAL A 548 -19.08 -29.81 35.19
C VAL A 548 -19.84 -28.99 36.24
N GLY A 549 -19.88 -27.66 36.10
CA GLY A 549 -20.76 -26.80 36.92
C GLY A 549 -22.25 -27.08 36.71
N GLN A 550 -22.68 -27.29 35.46
CA GLN A 550 -24.10 -27.56 35.15
C GLN A 550 -24.52 -29.01 35.49
N LEU A 551 -23.67 -30.01 35.23
CA LEU A 551 -23.88 -31.39 35.66
C LEU A 551 -23.86 -31.54 37.19
N GLY A 552 -23.15 -30.67 37.91
CA GLY A 552 -23.23 -30.58 39.36
C GLY A 552 -24.63 -30.21 39.88
N ALA A 553 -25.38 -29.42 39.11
CA ALA A 553 -26.78 -29.09 39.40
C ALA A 553 -27.74 -30.21 38.94
N GLU A 554 -27.60 -30.74 37.72
CA GLU A 554 -28.52 -31.78 37.19
C GLU A 554 -28.33 -33.15 37.88
N LEU A 555 -27.15 -33.47 38.42
CA LEU A 555 -26.92 -34.69 39.20
C LEU A 555 -27.58 -34.68 40.60
N MET A 556 -28.08 -33.53 41.07
CA MET A 556 -28.96 -33.49 42.24
C MET A 556 -30.39 -33.99 41.93
N GLU A 557 -30.89 -33.82 40.70
CA GLU A 557 -32.25 -34.24 40.34
C GLU A 557 -32.33 -35.71 39.86
N LEU A 558 -31.30 -36.22 39.17
CA LEU A 558 -31.34 -37.54 38.51
C LEU A 558 -30.67 -38.69 39.28
N ARG A 559 -30.40 -38.53 40.59
CA ARG A 559 -29.96 -39.63 41.47
C ARG A 559 -31.08 -40.28 42.28
N GLY A 560 -32.32 -40.06 41.85
CA GLY A 560 -33.57 -40.61 42.41
C GLY A 560 -34.04 -41.96 41.85
N SER A 561 -33.22 -42.77 41.17
CA SER A 561 -33.55 -44.19 40.95
C SER A 561 -32.34 -45.11 40.84
N LEU A 562 -32.23 -45.98 41.84
CA LEU A 562 -31.58 -47.30 41.86
C LEU A 562 -31.90 -48.12 40.58
N SER A 563 -31.11 -49.11 40.13
CA SER A 563 -29.86 -49.67 40.65
C SER A 563 -29.21 -50.60 39.62
N TRP A 564 -27.88 -50.61 39.61
CA TRP A 564 -26.97 -51.69 39.16
C TRP A 564 -27.57 -53.11 39.01
N ARG A 565 -27.29 -53.76 37.86
CA ARG A 565 -26.81 -55.16 37.86
C ARG A 565 -26.21 -55.61 36.52
N LEU A 566 -25.13 -56.40 36.64
CA LEU A 566 -24.51 -57.28 35.63
C LEU A 566 -23.68 -56.64 34.49
N ALA A 567 -22.43 -56.35 34.84
CA ALA A 567 -21.22 -57.04 34.36
C ALA A 567 -20.98 -57.27 32.84
N ALA A 568 -19.72 -57.05 32.45
CA ALA A 568 -19.12 -57.57 31.21
C ALA A 568 -19.37 -59.09 31.08
N PRO A 569 -19.75 -59.62 29.89
CA PRO A 569 -18.86 -59.56 28.71
C PRO A 569 -19.58 -59.52 27.34
N VAL A 570 -19.74 -58.35 26.71
CA VAL A 570 -20.31 -58.23 25.32
C VAL A 570 -19.53 -57.27 24.40
N ARG A 571 -18.26 -56.94 24.73
CA ARG A 571 -17.47 -55.94 23.98
C ARG A 571 -16.86 -56.44 22.66
N GLU A 572 -16.96 -57.73 22.34
CA GLU A 572 -16.40 -58.30 21.10
C GLU A 572 -17.50 -58.52 20.03
N VAL A 573 -18.64 -59.13 20.41
CA VAL A 573 -19.77 -59.38 19.51
C VAL A 573 -20.38 -58.08 18.96
N SER A 574 -20.43 -57.02 19.78
CA SER A 574 -20.92 -55.69 19.36
C SER A 574 -20.09 -55.06 18.23
N ARG A 575 -18.77 -55.31 18.16
CA ARG A 575 -17.91 -54.76 17.10
C ARG A 575 -18.14 -55.44 15.75
N PHE A 576 -18.55 -56.70 15.73
CA PHE A 576 -18.93 -57.42 14.51
C PHE A 576 -20.32 -56.99 14.01
N TRP A 577 -21.34 -57.00 14.89
CA TRP A 577 -22.70 -56.59 14.53
C TRP A 577 -22.81 -55.13 14.06
N ASN A 578 -22.03 -54.21 14.65
CA ASN A 578 -21.97 -52.80 14.23
C ASN A 578 -21.22 -52.57 12.90
N ARG A 579 -20.53 -53.57 12.35
CA ARG A 579 -20.02 -53.56 10.97
C ARG A 579 -21.07 -54.09 10.00
N LEU A 580 -21.73 -55.22 10.31
CA LEU A 580 -22.80 -55.77 9.46
C LEU A 580 -23.99 -54.80 9.31
N ARG A 581 -24.48 -54.22 10.41
CA ARG A 581 -25.65 -53.31 10.41
C ARG A 581 -25.44 -52.06 9.54
N ARG A 582 -24.21 -51.55 9.45
CA ARG A 582 -23.86 -50.39 8.60
C ARG A 582 -23.73 -50.71 7.11
N ALA A 583 -23.52 -51.98 6.74
CA ALA A 583 -23.48 -52.40 5.34
C ALA A 583 -24.88 -52.60 4.74
N LEU A 584 -25.87 -52.97 5.55
CA LEU A 584 -27.20 -53.39 5.08
C LEU A 584 -28.32 -52.34 5.24
N TRP A 585 -28.19 -51.37 6.16
CA TRP A 585 -29.16 -50.27 6.31
C TRP A 585 -28.49 -48.88 6.37
N PRO A 586 -28.28 -48.21 5.21
CA PRO A 586 -27.76 -46.84 5.18
C PRO A 586 -28.76 -45.86 5.81
N HIS A 587 -28.28 -44.98 6.69
CA HIS A 587 -29.12 -43.96 7.32
C HIS A 587 -29.56 -42.88 6.32
N LYS A 588 -30.84 -42.51 6.41
CA LYS A 588 -31.48 -41.46 5.59
C LYS A 588 -31.70 -40.23 6.46
N TYR A 589 -31.01 -39.15 6.13
CA TYR A 589 -31.12 -37.86 6.77
C TYR A 589 -32.13 -37.00 5.99
N ARG A 590 -33.03 -36.33 6.71
CA ARG A 590 -33.96 -35.33 6.20
C ARG A 590 -33.63 -34.01 6.89
N PHE A 591 -33.67 -32.92 6.14
CA PHE A 591 -33.34 -31.59 6.64
C PHE A 591 -34.54 -30.65 6.53
N GLY A 592 -34.73 -29.80 7.54
CA GLY A 592 -35.51 -28.58 7.43
C GLY A 592 -34.68 -27.48 6.76
N LEU A 593 -35.36 -26.60 6.03
CA LEU A 593 -34.77 -25.44 5.38
C LEU A 593 -34.96 -24.22 6.29
N HIS A 594 -33.86 -23.57 6.66
CA HIS A 594 -33.89 -22.34 7.45
C HIS A 594 -33.21 -21.23 6.64
N PRO A 595 -33.93 -20.15 6.26
CA PRO A 595 -33.33 -19.04 5.51
C PRO A 595 -32.28 -18.36 6.39
N ALA A 596 -31.11 -18.07 5.83
CA ALA A 596 -29.99 -17.47 6.53
C ALA A 596 -29.56 -16.11 5.95
N SER A 597 -29.71 -15.93 4.63
CA SER A 597 -29.45 -14.65 3.95
C SER A 597 -30.31 -14.52 2.70
N GLN A 598 -30.69 -13.27 2.38
CA GLN A 598 -31.33 -12.84 1.13
C GLN A 598 -32.50 -13.70 0.62
N LEU A 599 -33.33 -14.23 1.54
CA LEU A 599 -34.47 -15.09 1.22
C LEU A 599 -35.71 -14.71 2.04
N MET A 600 -36.82 -14.46 1.35
CA MET A 600 -38.13 -14.20 1.93
C MET A 600 -39.12 -15.33 1.58
N PRO A 601 -39.91 -15.84 2.53
CA PRO A 601 -40.98 -16.78 2.23
C PRO A 601 -42.17 -16.02 1.62
N VAL A 602 -42.61 -16.42 0.42
CA VAL A 602 -43.79 -15.82 -0.24
C VAL A 602 -45.09 -16.43 0.28
N ASP A 603 -45.05 -17.73 0.64
CA ASP A 603 -46.10 -18.40 1.40
C ASP A 603 -45.43 -19.43 2.33
N SER A 604 -45.53 -19.19 3.63
CA SER A 604 -44.95 -20.06 4.68
C SER A 604 -45.52 -21.48 4.70
N VAL A 605 -46.67 -21.72 4.07
CA VAL A 605 -47.33 -23.04 4.01
C VAL A 605 -46.84 -23.86 2.81
N GLN A 606 -46.33 -23.23 1.75
CA GLN A 606 -46.01 -23.89 0.47
C GLN A 606 -44.51 -24.10 0.19
N ASN A 607 -43.60 -23.65 1.06
CA ASN A 607 -42.15 -23.67 0.82
C ASN A 607 -41.72 -22.95 -0.48
N VAL A 608 -42.43 -21.87 -0.82
CA VAL A 608 -42.11 -20.98 -1.95
C VAL A 608 -41.34 -19.78 -1.43
N TRP A 609 -40.18 -19.54 -2.04
CA TRP A 609 -39.21 -18.54 -1.59
C TRP A 609 -38.86 -17.58 -2.72
N GLU A 610 -38.54 -16.36 -2.35
CA GLU A 610 -38.13 -15.29 -3.25
C GLU A 610 -36.86 -14.64 -2.71
N THR A 611 -35.88 -14.44 -3.60
CA THR A 611 -34.59 -13.87 -3.27
C THR A 611 -34.66 -12.36 -3.08
N GLN A 612 -33.91 -11.82 -2.12
CA GLN A 612 -33.76 -10.37 -1.90
C GLN A 612 -32.39 -9.85 -2.39
N GLY A 613 -31.64 -10.64 -3.16
CA GLY A 613 -30.32 -10.31 -3.67
C GLY A 613 -29.69 -11.48 -4.44
N SER A 614 -28.39 -11.38 -4.73
CA SER A 614 -27.65 -12.34 -5.57
C SER A 614 -27.06 -13.55 -4.83
N ASP A 615 -27.14 -13.62 -3.50
CA ASP A 615 -26.60 -14.73 -2.69
C ASP A 615 -27.62 -15.24 -1.64
N PRO A 616 -28.71 -15.91 -2.09
CA PRO A 616 -29.66 -16.57 -1.22
C PRO A 616 -29.05 -17.81 -0.54
N GLN A 617 -29.23 -17.97 0.77
CA GLN A 617 -28.62 -19.08 1.53
C GLN A 617 -29.60 -19.77 2.49
N PHE A 618 -29.68 -21.11 2.44
CA PHE A 618 -30.39 -21.94 3.43
C PHE A 618 -29.42 -22.71 4.32
N LEU A 619 -29.64 -22.68 5.63
CA LEU A 619 -29.07 -23.65 6.57
C LEU A 619 -29.95 -24.92 6.63
N LEU A 620 -29.33 -26.08 6.47
CA LEU A 620 -30.01 -27.38 6.49
C LEU A 620 -29.95 -27.97 7.91
N ILE A 621 -31.05 -27.92 8.67
CA ILE A 621 -31.07 -28.42 10.05
C ILE A 621 -31.63 -29.87 10.10
N PRO A 622 -30.94 -30.85 10.74
CA PRO A 622 -31.40 -32.24 10.76
C PRO A 622 -32.75 -32.41 11.46
N ALA A 623 -33.71 -33.08 10.82
CA ALA A 623 -34.97 -33.44 11.45
C ALA A 623 -34.74 -34.35 12.68
N SER A 624 -35.55 -34.14 13.71
CA SER A 624 -35.31 -34.40 15.15
C SER A 624 -34.85 -35.79 15.61
N ARG A 625 -34.78 -36.81 14.73
CA ARG A 625 -34.36 -38.18 15.07
C ARG A 625 -32.89 -38.52 14.84
N SER A 626 -32.07 -37.62 14.27
CA SER A 626 -30.66 -37.93 13.95
C SER A 626 -29.60 -37.08 14.65
N ARG A 627 -29.87 -35.79 14.95
CA ARG A 627 -28.95 -34.81 15.62
C ARG A 627 -27.50 -34.76 15.09
N ARG A 628 -27.22 -35.37 13.95
CA ARG A 628 -25.89 -35.54 13.36
C ARG A 628 -26.02 -35.43 11.85
N TYR A 629 -25.03 -34.80 11.22
CA TYR A 629 -24.94 -34.71 9.77
C TYR A 629 -24.33 -35.97 9.15
N PRO A 630 -24.70 -36.33 7.91
CA PRO A 630 -24.08 -37.41 7.17
C PRO A 630 -22.61 -37.11 6.86
N THR A 631 -21.80 -38.15 6.76
CA THR A 631 -20.35 -38.08 6.59
C THR A 631 -19.88 -39.03 5.49
N HIS A 632 -18.66 -38.83 4.97
CA HIS A 632 -18.10 -39.63 3.89
C HIS A 632 -18.96 -39.56 2.60
N TRP A 633 -19.02 -40.64 1.80
CA TRP A 633 -19.74 -40.64 0.53
C TRP A 633 -21.25 -40.59 0.75
N CYS A 634 -21.91 -39.63 0.11
CA CYS A 634 -23.31 -39.32 0.32
C CYS A 634 -24.05 -39.16 -1.01
N GLU A 635 -25.24 -39.74 -1.09
CA GLU A 635 -26.24 -39.50 -2.12
C GLU A 635 -27.13 -38.33 -1.66
N VAL A 636 -27.09 -37.20 -2.39
CA VAL A 636 -27.90 -36.00 -2.12
C VAL A 636 -29.05 -35.96 -3.11
N ARG A 637 -30.27 -35.76 -2.62
CA ARG A 637 -31.48 -35.55 -3.43
C ARG A 637 -32.23 -34.30 -2.97
N ILE A 638 -32.56 -33.43 -3.91
CA ILE A 638 -33.28 -32.19 -3.68
C ILE A 638 -34.45 -32.14 -4.68
N SER A 639 -35.64 -31.76 -4.22
CA SER A 639 -36.77 -31.48 -5.12
C SER A 639 -37.07 -29.99 -5.11
N LEU A 640 -36.98 -29.40 -6.30
CA LEU A 640 -36.85 -27.96 -6.55
C LEU A 640 -37.64 -27.65 -7.83
N LYS A 641 -38.56 -26.69 -7.77
CA LYS A 641 -39.44 -26.31 -8.89
C LYS A 641 -39.36 -24.81 -9.19
N ASP A 642 -39.69 -24.49 -10.45
CA ASP A 642 -39.96 -23.16 -10.98
C ASP A 642 -38.89 -22.11 -10.64
N ILE A 643 -37.65 -22.32 -11.11
CA ILE A 643 -36.61 -21.28 -11.14
C ILE A 643 -36.61 -20.63 -12.54
N TYR A 644 -36.68 -19.30 -12.58
CA TYR A 644 -36.33 -18.51 -13.77
C TYR A 644 -34.88 -18.01 -13.64
N GLY A 645 -34.10 -18.12 -14.72
CA GLY A 645 -32.68 -17.75 -14.76
C GLY A 645 -31.73 -18.94 -14.53
N SER A 646 -30.59 -18.97 -15.24
CA SER A 646 -29.64 -20.09 -15.17
C SER A 646 -28.41 -19.78 -14.32
N GLN A 647 -28.14 -20.59 -13.28
CA GLN A 647 -26.91 -21.39 -13.08
C GLN A 647 -26.72 -21.87 -11.63
N ARG A 648 -26.09 -23.05 -11.51
CA ARG A 648 -25.40 -23.67 -10.34
C ARG A 648 -25.99 -23.47 -8.94
N MET A 649 -26.69 -24.51 -8.46
CA MET A 649 -26.94 -24.75 -7.03
C MET A 649 -25.69 -25.34 -6.34
N VAL A 650 -25.43 -24.97 -5.09
CA VAL A 650 -24.21 -25.34 -4.36
C VAL A 650 -24.52 -25.81 -2.94
N LEU A 651 -23.89 -26.91 -2.51
CA LEU A 651 -23.96 -27.42 -1.14
C LEU A 651 -22.62 -27.23 -0.44
N HIS A 652 -22.59 -26.42 0.62
CA HIS A 652 -21.44 -26.22 1.48
C HIS A 652 -21.53 -27.16 2.68
N ALA A 653 -20.41 -27.80 3.04
CA ALA A 653 -20.27 -28.54 4.28
C ALA A 653 -19.30 -27.83 5.22
N ASP A 654 -19.76 -27.58 6.45
CA ASP A 654 -18.92 -27.07 7.53
C ASP A 654 -18.39 -28.25 8.34
N ASP A 655 -17.08 -28.33 8.53
CA ASP A 655 -16.38 -29.32 9.38
C ASP A 655 -15.89 -28.76 10.72
N GLY A 656 -16.07 -27.46 10.95
CA GLY A 656 -15.66 -26.72 12.15
C GLY A 656 -15.13 -25.31 11.87
N GLY A 657 -14.85 -24.96 10.60
CA GLY A 657 -14.38 -23.64 10.18
C GLY A 657 -15.46 -22.68 9.67
N GLY A 658 -16.73 -23.07 9.69
CA GLY A 658 -17.82 -22.38 9.00
C GLY A 658 -17.91 -22.75 7.52
N PHE A 659 -18.83 -22.12 6.77
CA PHE A 659 -19.07 -22.44 5.35
C PHE A 659 -18.02 -21.88 4.36
N ALA A 660 -16.83 -21.56 4.86
CA ALA A 660 -15.74 -20.87 4.18
C ALA A 660 -14.99 -21.78 3.17
N GLY A 661 -15.61 -22.05 2.02
CA GLY A 661 -14.94 -22.46 0.77
C GLY A 661 -14.28 -23.86 0.70
N SER A 662 -13.92 -24.48 1.82
CA SER A 662 -13.11 -25.72 1.86
C SER A 662 -13.84 -26.96 1.32
N HIS A 663 -15.14 -27.05 1.57
CA HIS A 663 -15.97 -28.21 1.21
C HIS A 663 -17.25 -27.80 0.49
N VAL A 664 -17.02 -27.18 -0.68
CA VAL A 664 -18.05 -26.73 -1.61
C VAL A 664 -18.36 -27.82 -2.64
N HIS A 665 -19.63 -28.14 -2.81
CA HIS A 665 -20.09 -29.16 -3.75
C HIS A 665 -21.13 -28.57 -4.71
N ALA A 666 -20.71 -28.23 -5.92
CA ALA A 666 -21.63 -27.88 -7.00
C ALA A 666 -22.59 -29.05 -7.28
N LEU A 667 -23.89 -28.78 -7.27
CA LEU A 667 -24.94 -29.74 -7.54
C LEU A 667 -25.49 -29.53 -8.97
N PRO A 668 -25.81 -30.59 -9.72
CA PRO A 668 -26.41 -30.44 -11.05
C PRO A 668 -27.81 -29.85 -10.93
N PHE A 669 -28.17 -28.98 -11.87
CA PHE A 669 -29.48 -28.33 -11.92
C PHE A 669 -30.58 -29.36 -12.22
N PRO A 670 -31.78 -29.24 -11.63
CA PRO A 670 -32.83 -30.25 -11.78
C PRO A 670 -33.45 -30.21 -13.19
N THR A 671 -33.27 -31.25 -13.98
CA THR A 671 -33.91 -31.36 -15.32
C THR A 671 -35.38 -31.76 -15.28
N ASN A 672 -35.85 -32.38 -14.19
CA ASN A 672 -37.25 -32.82 -13.99
C ASN A 672 -37.78 -32.45 -12.59
N GLY A 673 -37.41 -31.28 -12.07
CA GLY A 673 -37.79 -30.82 -10.73
C GLY A 673 -37.15 -31.61 -9.55
N GLN A 674 -36.15 -32.44 -9.85
CA GLN A 674 -35.30 -33.13 -8.86
C GLN A 674 -33.84 -33.14 -9.30
N THR A 675 -32.95 -32.86 -8.35
CA THR A 675 -31.50 -33.00 -8.46
C THR A 675 -31.05 -34.25 -7.70
N LEU A 676 -30.14 -35.03 -8.31
CA LEU A 676 -29.43 -36.14 -7.69
C LEU A 676 -27.92 -35.94 -7.84
N ALA A 677 -27.18 -36.01 -6.74
CA ALA A 677 -25.72 -35.86 -6.73
C ALA A 677 -25.04 -36.88 -5.82
N VAL A 678 -23.77 -37.18 -6.10
CA VAL A 678 -22.90 -37.98 -5.21
C VAL A 678 -21.75 -37.10 -4.74
N VAL A 679 -21.79 -36.71 -3.46
CA VAL A 679 -20.79 -35.86 -2.81
C VAL A 679 -19.98 -36.67 -1.79
N LYS A 680 -18.83 -36.15 -1.36
CA LYS A 680 -18.00 -36.76 -0.33
C LYS A 680 -17.85 -35.77 0.82
N LEU A 681 -18.79 -35.82 1.75
CA LEU A 681 -18.79 -34.97 2.94
C LEU A 681 -17.62 -35.34 3.88
N PRO A 682 -17.12 -34.37 4.66
CA PRO A 682 -16.08 -34.60 5.66
C PRO A 682 -16.43 -35.68 6.69
N ARG A 683 -15.43 -36.15 7.44
CA ARG A 683 -15.66 -37.07 8.57
C ARG A 683 -16.36 -36.41 9.76
N LEU A 684 -16.24 -35.09 9.84
CA LEU A 684 -16.66 -34.22 10.94
C LEU A 684 -17.64 -33.14 10.46
N THR A 685 -18.54 -33.45 9.51
CA THR A 685 -19.60 -32.51 9.10
C THR A 685 -20.39 -32.02 10.33
N ARG A 686 -20.25 -30.74 10.68
CA ARG A 686 -20.94 -30.05 11.78
C ARG A 686 -22.11 -29.19 11.30
N GLY A 687 -22.11 -28.78 10.03
CA GLY A 687 -23.18 -28.02 9.40
C GLY A 687 -23.29 -28.32 7.91
N LEU A 688 -24.46 -28.02 7.32
CA LEU A 688 -24.67 -28.02 5.87
C LEU A 688 -25.45 -26.75 5.49
N ARG A 689 -24.99 -26.05 4.44
CA ARG A 689 -25.66 -24.89 3.83
C ARG A 689 -25.94 -25.19 2.36
N LEU A 690 -27.11 -24.81 1.87
CA LEU A 690 -27.54 -24.96 0.49
C LEU A 690 -27.81 -23.57 -0.11
N ASP A 691 -27.12 -23.28 -1.20
CA ASP A 691 -27.22 -22.03 -1.95
C ASP A 691 -27.94 -22.39 -3.25
N PRO A 692 -29.25 -22.08 -3.39
CA PRO A 692 -30.10 -22.63 -4.44
C PRO A 692 -29.96 -21.92 -5.80
N SER A 693 -29.48 -20.68 -5.83
CA SER A 693 -29.29 -19.82 -7.00
C SER A 693 -28.20 -18.79 -6.72
N GLN A 694 -27.56 -18.25 -7.76
CA GLN A 694 -26.70 -17.04 -7.68
C GLN A 694 -27.29 -15.83 -8.42
N GLN A 695 -28.58 -15.90 -8.79
CA GLN A 695 -29.32 -14.79 -9.38
C GLN A 695 -30.70 -14.63 -8.72
N PRO A 696 -31.26 -13.41 -8.73
CA PRO A 696 -32.58 -13.17 -8.18
C PRO A 696 -33.67 -13.97 -8.90
N GLY A 697 -34.60 -14.54 -8.14
CA GLY A 697 -35.75 -15.28 -8.64
C GLY A 697 -36.65 -15.80 -7.53
N ARG A 698 -37.79 -16.34 -7.93
CA ARG A 698 -38.72 -17.08 -7.07
C ARG A 698 -38.60 -18.57 -7.38
N PHE A 699 -38.70 -19.44 -6.37
CA PHE A 699 -38.62 -20.90 -6.54
C PHE A 699 -39.22 -21.69 -5.35
N GLU A 700 -39.52 -22.97 -5.56
CA GLU A 700 -40.11 -23.86 -4.55
C GLU A 700 -39.15 -25.01 -4.18
N ILE A 701 -38.77 -25.17 -2.90
CA ILE A 701 -37.97 -26.33 -2.42
C ILE A 701 -38.78 -27.20 -1.48
N LYS A 702 -39.20 -28.39 -1.93
CA LYS A 702 -40.08 -29.25 -1.14
C LYS A 702 -39.35 -30.11 -0.10
N ASN A 703 -38.17 -30.64 -0.41
CA ASN A 703 -37.45 -31.58 0.46
C ASN A 703 -35.95 -31.67 0.09
N VAL A 704 -35.08 -31.68 1.12
CA VAL A 704 -33.66 -32.05 1.00
C VAL A 704 -33.39 -33.35 1.77
N VAL A 705 -32.86 -34.35 1.07
CA VAL A 705 -32.62 -35.70 1.58
C VAL A 705 -31.20 -36.12 1.27
N ILE A 706 -30.46 -36.57 2.28
CA ILE A 706 -29.09 -37.06 2.11
C ILE A 706 -28.97 -38.47 2.71
N ARG A 707 -28.26 -39.36 2.02
CA ARG A 707 -28.05 -40.76 2.45
C ARG A 707 -26.58 -41.12 2.40
N GLU A 708 -26.03 -41.65 3.48
CA GLU A 708 -24.67 -42.21 3.47
C GLU A 708 -24.64 -43.47 2.61
N ILE A 709 -23.62 -43.60 1.74
CA ILE A 709 -23.45 -44.72 0.81
C ILE A 709 -22.01 -45.26 0.85
N SER A 710 -21.83 -46.53 0.48
CA SER A 710 -20.48 -47.12 0.41
C SER A 710 -19.68 -46.54 -0.77
N ARG A 711 -18.34 -46.52 -0.65
CA ARG A 711 -17.42 -46.07 -1.72
C ARG A 711 -17.63 -46.82 -3.05
N GLY A 712 -18.04 -48.09 -3.01
CA GLY A 712 -18.39 -48.87 -4.19
C GLY A 712 -19.67 -48.39 -4.86
N LYS A 713 -20.73 -48.17 -4.08
CA LYS A 713 -22.01 -47.63 -4.58
C LYS A 713 -21.89 -46.20 -5.09
N ALA A 714 -21.04 -45.38 -4.45
CA ALA A 714 -20.69 -44.04 -4.91
C ALA A 714 -20.01 -44.06 -6.29
N LYS A 715 -19.04 -44.96 -6.52
CA LYS A 715 -18.42 -45.15 -7.84
C LYS A 715 -19.42 -45.59 -8.92
N GLN A 716 -20.37 -46.47 -8.59
CA GLN A 716 -21.42 -46.91 -9.52
C GLN A 716 -22.40 -45.78 -9.88
N LEU A 717 -22.90 -45.05 -8.88
CA LEU A 717 -23.82 -43.94 -9.10
C LEU A 717 -23.16 -42.79 -9.86
N LYS A 718 -21.91 -42.44 -9.54
CA LYS A 718 -21.18 -41.39 -10.28
C LYS A 718 -20.99 -41.77 -11.76
N LYS A 719 -20.54 -43.00 -12.06
CA LYS A 719 -20.45 -43.51 -13.45
C LYS A 719 -21.78 -43.52 -14.21
N ARG A 720 -22.92 -43.59 -13.52
CA ARG A 720 -24.25 -43.49 -14.14
C ARG A 720 -24.63 -42.03 -14.41
N LEU A 721 -24.46 -41.15 -13.43
CA LEU A 721 -24.74 -39.71 -13.56
C LEU A 721 -23.86 -39.05 -14.63
N ASP A 722 -22.57 -39.37 -14.68
CA ASP A 722 -21.64 -38.83 -15.69
C ASP A 722 -22.09 -39.22 -17.12
N ARG A 723 -22.73 -40.39 -17.30
CA ARG A 723 -23.32 -40.83 -18.58
C ARG A 723 -24.65 -40.14 -18.90
N GLU A 724 -25.50 -39.93 -17.90
CA GLU A 724 -26.78 -39.23 -18.06
C GLU A 724 -26.56 -37.72 -18.34
N ILE A 725 -25.53 -37.09 -17.77
CA ILE A 725 -25.14 -35.69 -18.04
C ILE A 725 -24.56 -35.54 -19.46
N SER A 726 -23.78 -36.52 -19.93
CA SER A 726 -23.20 -36.51 -21.29
C SER A 726 -24.23 -36.71 -22.41
N ALA A 727 -25.51 -36.91 -22.08
CA ALA A 727 -26.60 -37.15 -23.02
C ALA A 727 -27.58 -35.96 -23.17
N VAL A 728 -27.28 -34.81 -22.56
CA VAL A 728 -28.12 -33.59 -22.64
C VAL A 728 -27.51 -32.63 -23.70
N PRO A 729 -28.27 -32.20 -24.73
CA PRO A 729 -27.77 -31.25 -25.72
C PRO A 729 -27.46 -29.87 -25.12
N ALA A 730 -26.43 -29.20 -25.63
CA ALA A 730 -26.08 -27.85 -25.21
C ALA A 730 -27.13 -26.83 -25.69
N PHE A 731 -27.62 -25.99 -24.78
CA PHE A 731 -28.52 -24.87 -25.12
C PHE A 731 -27.72 -23.64 -25.56
N GLU A 732 -28.28 -22.89 -26.50
CA GLU A 732 -27.64 -21.79 -27.23
C GLU A 732 -27.47 -20.51 -26.38
N ARG A 733 -26.49 -19.67 -26.75
CA ARG A 733 -26.29 -18.35 -26.16
C ARG A 733 -27.17 -17.31 -26.87
N PRO A 734 -27.94 -16.47 -26.16
CA PRO A 734 -28.55 -15.29 -26.76
C PRO A 734 -27.48 -14.28 -27.20
N SER A 735 -27.69 -13.65 -28.36
CA SER A 735 -26.85 -12.58 -28.88
C SER A 735 -27.09 -11.26 -28.14
N ALA A 736 -26.05 -10.43 -28.05
CA ALA A 736 -26.19 -9.05 -27.57
C ALA A 736 -26.79 -8.17 -28.69
N ASN A 737 -28.07 -7.81 -28.55
CA ASN A 737 -28.68 -6.63 -29.18
C ASN A 737 -30.12 -6.41 -28.65
N GLY A 738 -30.44 -5.19 -28.22
CA GLY A 738 -31.83 -4.70 -28.15
C GLY A 738 -32.54 -4.66 -26.78
N ASN A 739 -32.46 -3.50 -26.14
CA ASN A 739 -33.52 -2.78 -25.40
C ASN A 739 -34.41 -3.52 -24.38
N GLY A 740 -34.24 -3.17 -23.10
CA GLY A 740 -35.28 -3.31 -22.07
C GLY A 740 -36.26 -2.12 -22.08
N PRO A 741 -37.50 -2.27 -21.55
CA PRO A 741 -38.50 -1.20 -21.53
C PRO A 741 -38.44 -0.33 -20.26
N GLU A 742 -38.68 0.97 -20.42
CA GLU A 742 -39.01 1.89 -19.32
C GLU A 742 -40.52 1.84 -18.97
N PRO A 743 -40.91 2.18 -17.72
CA PRO A 743 -42.29 2.45 -17.37
C PRO A 743 -42.56 3.91 -16.93
N MET A 744 -43.40 4.59 -17.71
CA MET A 744 -44.39 5.62 -17.31
C MET A 744 -43.95 6.92 -16.60
N GLU A 745 -43.93 8.00 -17.38
CA GLU A 745 -44.69 9.22 -17.05
C GLU A 745 -45.81 9.46 -18.08
N ILE A 746 -46.74 10.37 -17.79
CA ILE A 746 -48.12 10.39 -18.31
C ILE A 746 -48.36 11.53 -19.31
N SER A 747 -48.71 11.18 -20.57
CA SER A 747 -49.54 11.95 -21.55
C SER A 747 -49.10 13.38 -21.96
N ALA A 748 -49.36 13.92 -23.16
CA ALA A 748 -50.19 13.46 -24.29
C ALA A 748 -49.72 14.08 -25.63
N ASP A 749 -50.18 13.46 -26.73
CA ASP A 749 -50.57 14.05 -28.03
C ASP A 749 -49.56 14.56 -29.10
N GLU A 750 -50.05 14.41 -30.34
CA GLU A 750 -49.66 14.99 -31.65
C GLU A 750 -48.46 14.47 -32.48
N GLN A 751 -48.72 13.31 -33.13
CA GLN A 751 -48.86 13.14 -34.60
C GLN A 751 -47.69 13.16 -35.62
N LEU A 752 -47.78 12.16 -36.54
CA LEU A 752 -47.48 12.14 -37.99
C LEU A 752 -46.05 11.84 -38.56
N SER A 753 -45.84 10.55 -38.90
CA SER A 753 -45.45 9.97 -40.24
C SER A 753 -44.31 10.59 -41.09
N ALA A 754 -43.43 9.86 -41.80
CA ALA A 754 -43.72 8.74 -42.71
C ALA A 754 -42.48 7.99 -43.32
N ASN A 755 -42.63 6.67 -43.51
CA ASN A 755 -42.16 5.77 -44.60
C ASN A 755 -40.76 5.79 -45.28
N GLY A 756 -40.08 4.62 -45.19
CA GLY A 756 -39.71 3.74 -46.33
C GLY A 756 -38.29 3.82 -46.91
N SER A 757 -37.72 2.82 -47.61
CA SER A 757 -38.04 1.38 -47.81
C SER A 757 -36.83 0.62 -48.42
N ARG A 758 -36.75 -0.70 -48.21
CA ARG A 758 -35.83 -1.71 -48.84
C ARG A 758 -36.12 -1.97 -50.34
N PRO A 759 -35.42 -2.85 -51.14
CA PRO A 759 -34.42 -3.91 -50.81
C PRO A 759 -33.17 -4.07 -51.75
N GLU A 760 -32.35 -5.11 -51.50
CA GLU A 760 -31.28 -5.71 -52.35
C GLU A 760 -31.86 -6.74 -53.39
N PRO A 761 -31.11 -7.70 -54.02
CA PRO A 761 -29.67 -7.85 -54.37
C PRO A 761 -29.38 -8.37 -55.82
N MET A 762 -28.10 -8.38 -56.28
CA MET A 762 -27.40 -9.52 -56.99
C MET A 762 -26.03 -9.15 -57.60
N GLU A 763 -25.14 -10.15 -57.74
CA GLU A 763 -23.79 -10.09 -58.35
C GLU A 763 -23.81 -10.45 -59.87
N ILE A 764 -22.71 -10.16 -60.62
CA ILE A 764 -21.98 -11.08 -61.55
C ILE A 764 -20.89 -10.38 -62.42
N SER A 765 -19.70 -11.01 -62.49
CA SER A 765 -18.59 -11.03 -63.49
C SER A 765 -17.91 -9.78 -64.13
N ALA A 766 -16.60 -9.67 -63.85
CA ALA A 766 -15.41 -9.77 -64.76
C ALA A 766 -15.16 -8.83 -66.00
N ASP A 767 -13.92 -8.33 -66.02
CA ASP A 767 -12.98 -8.02 -67.11
C ASP A 767 -13.40 -7.21 -68.37
N GLU A 768 -12.78 -6.04 -68.61
CA GLU A 768 -11.73 -5.91 -69.65
C GLU A 768 -10.91 -4.59 -69.64
N GLN A 769 -9.69 -4.75 -70.13
CA GLN A 769 -8.48 -3.92 -70.31
C GLN A 769 -8.53 -2.52 -71.01
N LEU A 770 -7.44 -1.75 -70.77
CA LEU A 770 -6.77 -0.73 -71.66
C LEU A 770 -7.54 0.59 -71.98
N SER A 771 -6.93 1.74 -72.33
CA SER A 771 -5.60 2.36 -72.11
C SER A 771 -5.55 3.75 -72.78
N ALA A 772 -4.90 4.78 -72.21
CA ALA A 772 -4.31 5.92 -72.97
C ALA A 772 -3.40 6.80 -72.09
N ASN A 773 -2.36 7.40 -72.68
CA ASN A 773 -1.22 8.03 -71.99
C ASN A 773 -1.13 9.56 -72.13
N GLY A 774 -0.38 10.18 -71.20
CA GLY A 774 0.55 11.28 -71.48
C GLY A 774 0.37 12.55 -70.61
N ASN A 775 1.41 13.34 -70.31
CA ASN A 775 2.86 13.08 -70.27
C ASN A 775 3.55 14.31 -69.63
N GLY A 776 4.54 14.15 -68.75
CA GLY A 776 5.35 15.27 -68.21
C GLY A 776 6.34 14.82 -67.11
N PRO A 777 7.60 15.32 -67.05
CA PRO A 777 8.71 14.41 -66.74
C PRO A 777 9.58 14.75 -65.51
N GLU A 778 10.02 13.68 -64.83
CA GLU A 778 11.32 13.44 -64.13
C GLU A 778 11.81 14.39 -63.00
N PRO A 779 12.47 13.85 -61.93
CA PRO A 779 13.65 12.97 -62.05
C PRO A 779 13.68 11.63 -61.28
N MET A 780 14.49 10.72 -61.84
CA MET A 780 15.11 9.50 -61.28
C MET A 780 16.03 9.77 -60.05
N GLU A 781 16.47 8.80 -59.21
CA GLU A 781 16.08 7.41 -58.89
C GLU A 781 16.97 6.89 -57.71
N ILE A 782 16.67 5.67 -57.22
CA ILE A 782 17.46 4.74 -56.37
C ILE A 782 17.33 5.01 -54.86
N SER A 783 16.90 4.09 -53.98
CA SER A 783 16.43 2.67 -54.10
C SER A 783 15.26 2.34 -53.13
N ALA A 784 15.04 1.07 -52.77
CA ALA A 784 14.02 0.61 -51.81
C ALA A 784 14.46 -0.61 -50.95
N GLY A 785 13.79 -0.81 -49.82
CA GLY A 785 13.93 -1.94 -48.88
C GLY A 785 14.07 -1.45 -47.41
N GLU A 786 13.26 -1.85 -46.42
CA GLU A 786 12.21 -2.88 -46.34
C GLU A 786 10.96 -2.36 -45.59
N GLN A 787 9.79 -2.97 -45.81
CA GLN A 787 8.56 -2.68 -45.05
C GLN A 787 8.44 -3.52 -43.76
N PRO A 788 7.73 -3.02 -42.73
CA PRO A 788 7.63 -3.70 -41.44
C PRO A 788 6.75 -4.95 -41.51
N SER A 789 7.25 -6.06 -40.93
CA SER A 789 6.48 -7.30 -40.75
C SER A 789 6.08 -7.51 -39.28
N PRO A 790 4.94 -8.18 -39.02
CA PRO A 790 4.29 -8.12 -37.72
C PRO A 790 4.80 -9.18 -36.73
N ASN A 791 5.03 -8.79 -35.48
CA ASN A 791 5.07 -9.71 -34.35
C ASN A 791 4.60 -9.00 -33.08
N GLY A 792 3.31 -9.14 -32.77
CA GLY A 792 2.75 -8.72 -31.50
C GLY A 792 3.02 -9.76 -30.41
N SER A 793 3.95 -9.46 -29.50
CA SER A 793 4.07 -10.16 -28.21
C SER A 793 3.88 -9.14 -27.09
N GLY A 794 2.98 -9.45 -26.15
CA GLY A 794 2.59 -8.54 -25.08
C GLY A 794 3.70 -8.37 -24.03
N LEU A 795 4.54 -7.36 -24.19
CA LEU A 795 5.45 -6.92 -23.13
C LEU A 795 4.64 -6.23 -22.03
N LYS A 796 4.93 -6.58 -20.77
CA LYS A 796 4.60 -5.70 -19.63
C LYS A 796 5.31 -4.36 -19.85
N PRO A 797 4.66 -3.21 -19.61
CA PRO A 797 5.34 -1.94 -19.71
C PRO A 797 6.42 -1.81 -18.63
N ASP A 798 7.59 -1.33 -19.01
CA ASP A 798 8.62 -0.90 -18.05
C ASP A 798 8.13 0.37 -17.36
N ILE A 799 7.99 0.30 -16.03
CA ILE A 799 7.55 1.44 -15.21
C ILE A 799 8.55 2.60 -15.32
N LYS A 800 9.86 2.33 -15.46
CA LYS A 800 10.85 3.40 -15.65
C LYS A 800 10.64 4.12 -16.97
N ALA A 801 10.43 3.39 -18.06
CA ALA A 801 10.09 3.97 -19.36
C ALA A 801 8.80 4.80 -19.31
N LEU A 802 7.70 4.25 -18.77
CA LEU A 802 6.42 4.97 -18.66
C LEU A 802 6.53 6.28 -17.87
N VAL A 803 7.21 6.27 -16.71
CA VAL A 803 7.37 7.49 -15.91
C VAL A 803 8.29 8.48 -16.63
N ARG A 804 9.36 8.02 -17.30
CA ARG A 804 10.25 8.88 -18.07
C ARG A 804 9.54 9.53 -19.26
N ASP A 805 8.71 8.80 -19.98
CA ASP A 805 7.93 9.34 -21.10
C ASP A 805 6.92 10.39 -20.62
N ARG A 806 6.30 10.18 -19.44
CA ARG A 806 5.47 11.19 -18.78
C ARG A 806 6.27 12.43 -18.41
N LEU A 807 7.44 12.29 -17.78
CA LEU A 807 8.30 13.42 -17.41
C LEU A 807 8.81 14.18 -18.64
N LYS A 808 9.11 13.51 -19.76
CA LYS A 808 9.45 14.16 -21.04
C LYS A 808 8.28 14.96 -21.59
N ALA A 809 7.04 14.46 -21.51
CA ALA A 809 5.86 15.20 -21.92
C ALA A 809 5.59 16.42 -21.03
N GLU A 810 5.73 16.28 -19.71
CA GLU A 810 5.61 17.36 -18.73
C GLU A 810 6.69 18.45 -18.95
N PHE A 811 7.94 18.05 -19.15
CA PHE A 811 9.06 18.95 -19.46
C PHE A 811 8.89 19.65 -20.83
N GLY A 812 8.46 18.93 -21.86
CA GLY A 812 8.16 19.51 -23.17
C GLY A 812 7.03 20.54 -23.10
N ALA A 813 5.98 20.29 -22.31
CA ALA A 813 4.91 21.24 -22.05
C ALA A 813 5.41 22.48 -21.28
N PHE A 814 6.30 22.30 -20.29
CA PHE A 814 6.94 23.41 -19.59
C PHE A 814 7.74 24.32 -20.55
N LEU A 815 8.63 23.75 -21.37
CA LEU A 815 9.38 24.53 -22.36
C LEU A 815 8.45 25.29 -23.32
N ALA A 816 7.44 24.61 -23.86
CA ALA A 816 6.47 25.20 -24.79
C ALA A 816 5.59 26.30 -24.17
N SER A 817 5.30 26.23 -22.87
CA SER A 817 4.40 27.17 -22.18
C SER A 817 4.98 28.59 -21.98
N GLY A 818 6.30 28.75 -22.13
CA GLY A 818 6.99 30.00 -21.76
C GLY A 818 7.19 30.19 -20.25
N ALA A 819 6.78 29.24 -19.41
CA ALA A 819 6.96 29.30 -17.96
C ALA A 819 8.44 29.30 -17.52
N GLU A 820 8.67 29.78 -16.31
CA GLU A 820 9.97 29.86 -15.65
C GLU A 820 9.88 29.24 -14.24
N LEU A 821 10.97 28.64 -13.76
CA LEU A 821 11.10 28.17 -12.39
C LEU A 821 11.84 29.23 -11.57
N VAL A 822 11.15 29.82 -10.60
CA VAL A 822 11.73 30.80 -9.67
C VAL A 822 12.08 30.11 -8.36
N LEU A 823 13.38 30.08 -8.05
CA LEU A 823 13.94 29.48 -6.84
C LEU A 823 14.25 30.56 -5.78
N PRO A 824 14.22 30.24 -4.47
CA PRO A 824 14.54 31.21 -3.44
C PRO A 824 15.99 31.71 -3.52
N GLN A 825 16.19 33.01 -3.26
CA GLN A 825 17.50 33.63 -3.07
C GLN A 825 17.59 34.34 -1.70
N PRO A 826 17.64 33.57 -0.59
CA PRO A 826 17.86 34.15 0.73
C PRO A 826 19.21 34.86 0.80
N GLN A 827 19.26 36.03 1.45
CA GLN A 827 20.53 36.74 1.70
C GLN A 827 21.43 36.00 2.69
N SER A 828 20.82 35.19 3.58
CA SER A 828 21.48 34.36 4.58
C SER A 828 20.80 32.99 4.59
N PRO A 829 21.14 32.09 3.63
CA PRO A 829 20.56 30.76 3.57
C PRO A 829 20.85 29.95 4.83
N LEU A 830 19.90 29.14 5.26
CA LEU A 830 20.13 28.08 6.25
C LEU A 830 20.78 26.85 5.58
N THR A 831 20.34 26.53 4.35
CA THR A 831 20.76 25.35 3.59
C THR A 831 21.21 25.72 2.18
N SER A 832 22.26 25.07 1.69
CA SER A 832 22.63 25.04 0.26
C SER A 832 22.33 23.65 -0.28
N ILE A 833 21.47 23.54 -1.31
CA ILE A 833 21.28 22.30 -2.06
C ILE A 833 22.23 22.29 -3.26
N VAL A 834 23.00 21.22 -3.40
CA VAL A 834 23.88 20.98 -4.53
C VAL A 834 23.22 19.99 -5.48
N LEU A 835 23.12 20.38 -6.74
CA LEU A 835 22.75 19.50 -7.85
C LEU A 835 23.92 19.44 -8.85
N VAL A 836 24.41 18.23 -9.14
CA VAL A 836 25.37 17.98 -10.23
C VAL A 836 24.60 17.39 -11.40
N LEU A 837 24.69 18.03 -12.57
CA LEU A 837 23.95 17.69 -13.77
C LEU A 837 24.91 17.16 -14.84
N TYR A 838 24.50 16.09 -15.52
CA TYR A 838 25.13 15.63 -16.75
C TYR A 838 24.07 14.98 -17.62
N ASN A 839 23.41 15.82 -18.43
CA ASN A 839 22.17 15.49 -19.14
C ASN A 839 21.01 15.11 -18.20
N GLN A 840 19.94 14.56 -18.77
CA GLN A 840 18.68 14.19 -18.12
C GLN A 840 17.87 15.43 -17.70
N ALA A 841 17.67 16.34 -18.66
CA ALA A 841 16.87 17.55 -18.47
C ALA A 841 15.47 17.26 -17.90
N GLU A 842 14.78 16.18 -18.32
CA GLU A 842 13.44 15.84 -17.82
C GLU A 842 13.43 15.43 -16.34
N LEU A 843 14.49 14.75 -15.88
CA LEU A 843 14.63 14.33 -14.48
C LEU A 843 15.01 15.52 -13.62
N THR A 844 15.95 16.34 -14.11
CA THR A 844 16.41 17.58 -13.47
C THR A 844 15.27 18.58 -13.26
N TYR A 845 14.43 18.79 -14.28
CA TYR A 845 13.23 19.64 -14.17
C TYR A 845 12.30 19.15 -13.05
N ASN A 846 12.02 17.85 -13.02
CA ASN A 846 11.18 17.23 -12.01
C ASN A 846 11.80 17.29 -10.60
N CYS A 847 13.13 17.16 -10.46
CA CYS A 847 13.85 17.39 -9.21
C CYS A 847 13.66 18.84 -8.72
N LEU A 848 13.92 19.82 -9.58
CA LEU A 848 13.75 21.24 -9.27
C LEU A 848 12.31 21.58 -8.84
N CYS A 849 11.30 21.03 -9.50
CA CYS A 849 9.90 21.17 -9.08
C CYS A 849 9.64 20.65 -7.66
N SER A 850 10.24 19.51 -7.27
CA SER A 850 10.12 18.99 -5.90
C SER A 850 10.83 19.88 -4.86
N ILE A 851 11.94 20.51 -5.26
CA ILE A 851 12.69 21.44 -4.40
C ILE A 851 11.87 22.73 -4.18
N VAL A 852 11.30 23.32 -5.25
CA VAL A 852 10.38 24.47 -5.17
C VAL A 852 9.23 24.20 -4.19
N ALA A 853 8.66 22.99 -4.24
CA ALA A 853 7.51 22.63 -3.41
C ALA A 853 7.85 22.35 -1.93
N HIS A 854 9.09 21.96 -1.60
CA HIS A 854 9.39 21.32 -0.31
C HIS A 854 10.66 21.78 0.44
N ALA A 855 11.58 22.53 -0.20
CA ALA A 855 12.82 22.94 0.47
C ALA A 855 12.66 24.15 1.43
N GLY A 856 11.75 25.08 1.13
CA GLY A 856 11.52 26.30 1.91
C GLY A 856 12.31 27.52 1.42
N GLU A 857 11.91 28.71 1.88
CA GLU A 857 12.42 30.01 1.40
C GLU A 857 13.85 30.34 1.86
N ASP A 858 14.33 29.67 2.92
CA ASP A 858 15.66 29.85 3.52
C ASP A 858 16.73 28.95 2.87
N THR A 859 16.41 28.30 1.75
CA THR A 859 17.32 27.43 1.01
C THR A 859 17.83 28.10 -0.26
N GLU A 860 19.13 28.06 -0.50
CA GLU A 860 19.73 28.39 -1.80
C GLU A 860 20.05 27.11 -2.60
N ILE A 861 20.15 27.23 -3.92
CA ILE A 861 20.40 26.10 -4.82
C ILE A 861 21.61 26.40 -5.70
N ILE A 862 22.53 25.45 -5.76
CA ILE A 862 23.78 25.49 -6.52
C ILE A 862 23.74 24.36 -7.54
N ILE A 863 23.80 24.72 -8.81
CA ILE A 863 23.73 23.82 -9.96
C ILE A 863 25.08 23.78 -10.63
N ILE A 864 25.70 22.60 -10.70
CA ILE A 864 26.91 22.35 -11.48
C ILE A 864 26.50 21.61 -12.76
N ASP A 865 26.47 22.32 -13.88
CA ASP A 865 26.27 21.71 -15.20
C ASP A 865 27.61 21.19 -15.72
N ASN A 866 27.77 19.88 -15.70
CA ASN A 866 29.05 19.20 -15.91
C ASN A 866 29.28 18.87 -17.40
N ALA A 867 29.12 19.89 -18.26
CA ALA A 867 29.12 19.80 -19.72
C ALA A 867 27.98 18.92 -20.30
N SER A 868 26.73 19.21 -19.94
CA SER A 868 25.55 18.57 -20.55
C SER A 868 25.41 18.94 -22.03
N THR A 869 24.88 18.02 -22.84
CA THR A 869 24.70 18.14 -24.30
C THR A 869 23.26 17.95 -24.76
N ASP A 870 22.33 17.70 -23.85
CA ASP A 870 20.89 17.64 -24.10
C ASP A 870 20.18 18.99 -23.83
N ALA A 871 18.85 18.97 -23.69
CA ALA A 871 18.03 20.14 -23.39
C ALA A 871 18.25 20.76 -21.98
N THR A 872 19.28 20.34 -21.23
CA THR A 872 19.64 20.94 -19.93
C THR A 872 19.93 22.44 -20.06
N ALA A 873 20.57 22.88 -21.14
CA ALA A 873 20.78 24.31 -21.39
C ALA A 873 19.45 25.09 -21.56
N GLU A 874 18.45 24.49 -22.22
CA GLU A 874 17.11 25.08 -22.36
C GLU A 874 16.37 25.16 -21.03
N LEU A 875 16.50 24.12 -20.19
CA LEU A 875 15.99 24.13 -18.81
C LEU A 875 16.63 25.23 -17.98
N LEU A 876 17.97 25.32 -17.96
CA LEU A 876 18.69 26.28 -17.12
C LEU A 876 18.43 27.74 -17.54
N ASN A 877 18.18 28.00 -18.82
CA ASN A 877 17.71 29.31 -19.30
C ASN A 877 16.31 29.72 -18.77
N ARG A 878 15.55 28.78 -18.20
CA ARG A 878 14.24 29.02 -17.54
C ARG A 878 14.31 28.92 -16.02
N VAL A 879 15.49 28.72 -15.43
CA VAL A 879 15.68 28.57 -13.99
C VAL A 879 16.29 29.86 -13.43
N HIS A 880 15.46 30.62 -12.71
CA HIS A 880 15.89 31.81 -11.97
C HIS A 880 16.08 31.46 -10.50
N GLY A 881 17.03 32.15 -9.85
CA GLY A 881 17.27 31.98 -8.41
C GLY A 881 18.43 31.05 -8.04
N ALA A 882 18.79 30.08 -8.89
CA ALA A 882 19.97 29.23 -8.65
C ALA A 882 21.31 29.96 -8.91
N ILE A 883 22.36 29.50 -8.23
CA ILE A 883 23.75 29.74 -8.64
C ILE A 883 24.11 28.63 -9.64
N VAL A 884 24.25 28.98 -10.92
CA VAL A 884 24.58 28.02 -11.98
C VAL A 884 26.06 28.14 -12.36
N ILE A 885 26.76 27.01 -12.43
CA ILE A 885 28.17 26.93 -12.81
C ILE A 885 28.29 25.90 -13.93
N HIS A 886 28.71 26.36 -15.12
CA HIS A 886 28.94 25.48 -16.28
C HIS A 886 30.42 25.09 -16.36
N ASN A 887 30.70 23.79 -16.37
CA ASN A 887 32.02 23.26 -16.66
C ASN A 887 32.17 23.01 -18.17
N ALA A 888 33.36 23.26 -18.72
CA ALA A 888 33.66 23.03 -20.13
C ALA A 888 33.84 21.54 -20.49
N GLU A 889 34.06 20.70 -19.49
CA GLU A 889 34.22 19.25 -19.59
C GLU A 889 33.54 18.56 -18.39
N ASN A 890 33.19 17.29 -18.52
CA ASN A 890 32.60 16.52 -17.43
C ASN A 890 33.69 16.19 -16.39
N ARG A 891 33.68 16.92 -15.27
CA ARG A 891 34.60 16.74 -14.14
C ARG A 891 34.22 15.57 -13.21
N TYR A 892 33.17 14.83 -13.55
CA TYR A 892 32.56 13.76 -12.75
C TYR A 892 31.98 14.22 -11.41
N PHE A 893 31.31 13.31 -10.70
CA PHE A 893 30.50 13.65 -9.52
C PHE A 893 31.31 14.15 -8.31
N PRO A 894 32.42 13.49 -7.88
CA PRO A 894 33.18 13.93 -6.70
C PRO A 894 33.73 15.36 -6.83
N ALA A 895 34.38 15.68 -7.95
CA ALA A 895 35.00 17.00 -8.16
C ALA A 895 33.95 18.11 -8.35
N ALA A 896 32.81 17.82 -8.98
CA ALA A 896 31.70 18.76 -9.10
C ALA A 896 31.05 19.07 -7.73
N CYS A 897 30.86 18.06 -6.89
CA CYS A 897 30.41 18.26 -5.50
C CYS A 897 31.42 19.09 -4.69
N ASN A 898 32.72 18.84 -4.84
CA ASN A 898 33.77 19.65 -4.21
C ASN A 898 33.72 21.12 -4.66
N GLN A 899 33.63 21.36 -5.97
CA GLN A 899 33.50 22.69 -6.59
C GLN A 899 32.29 23.46 -6.05
N SER A 900 31.12 22.83 -5.97
CA SER A 900 29.90 23.47 -5.44
C SER A 900 30.04 23.93 -3.98
N SER A 901 30.84 23.20 -3.18
CA SER A 901 31.04 23.49 -1.77
C SER A 901 31.80 24.80 -1.52
N GLU A 902 32.50 25.36 -2.52
CA GLU A 902 33.12 26.69 -2.43
C GLU A 902 32.07 27.81 -2.46
N HIS A 903 30.94 27.58 -3.14
CA HIS A 903 29.87 28.55 -3.34
C HIS A 903 28.76 28.49 -2.27
N ALA A 904 28.69 27.39 -1.50
CA ALA A 904 27.70 27.17 -0.43
C ALA A 904 27.82 28.18 0.73
N ARG A 905 26.80 28.99 0.94
CA ARG A 905 26.70 29.98 2.03
C ARG A 905 25.86 29.44 3.20
N GLY A 906 24.99 28.46 2.96
CA GLY A 906 24.17 27.82 3.98
C GLY A 906 25.01 27.18 5.11
N ARG A 907 24.44 27.13 6.33
CA ARG A 907 25.00 26.37 7.47
C ARG A 907 25.04 24.87 7.16
N TYR A 908 24.04 24.38 6.44
CA TYR A 908 23.92 23.00 5.97
C TYR A 908 24.14 22.89 4.46
N LEU A 909 24.73 21.77 4.05
CA LEU A 909 24.97 21.38 2.67
C LEU A 909 24.18 20.09 2.43
N LEU A 910 23.21 20.14 1.52
CA LEU A 910 22.52 18.95 1.02
C LEU A 910 23.14 18.56 -0.31
N LEU A 911 23.65 17.33 -0.38
CA LEU A 911 23.92 16.65 -1.65
C LEU A 911 22.64 15.92 -2.07
N LEU A 912 22.19 16.20 -3.29
CA LEU A 912 20.95 15.67 -3.86
C LEU A 912 21.19 15.35 -5.34
N ASN A 913 20.81 14.15 -5.78
CA ASN A 913 20.93 13.80 -7.20
C ASN A 913 19.87 14.55 -8.03
N ASN A 914 20.20 14.89 -9.27
CA ASN A 914 19.27 15.54 -10.21
C ASN A 914 18.12 14.62 -10.66
N ASP A 915 18.17 13.33 -10.33
CA ASP A 915 17.14 12.31 -10.58
C ASP A 915 16.41 11.85 -9.31
N ALA A 916 16.46 12.66 -8.24
CA ALA A 916 15.69 12.50 -7.01
C ALA A 916 14.49 13.48 -6.93
N GLN A 917 13.46 13.11 -6.17
CA GLN A 917 12.36 13.95 -5.75
C GLN A 917 12.38 14.11 -4.23
N LEU A 918 12.48 15.35 -3.75
CA LEU A 918 12.32 15.67 -2.33
C LEU A 918 10.86 15.45 -1.92
N LEU A 919 10.58 14.81 -0.78
CA LEU A 919 9.23 14.70 -0.23
C LEU A 919 8.97 15.73 0.89
N PRO A 920 7.69 16.05 1.20
CA PRO A 920 7.34 17.07 2.21
C PRO A 920 7.99 16.83 3.57
N GLY A 921 8.62 17.87 4.13
CA GLY A 921 9.22 17.84 5.47
C GLY A 921 10.57 17.14 5.57
N SER A 922 11.06 16.50 4.50
CA SER A 922 12.31 15.73 4.52
C SER A 922 13.54 16.57 4.86
N LEU A 923 13.66 17.78 4.31
CA LEU A 923 14.81 18.65 4.59
C LEU A 923 14.77 19.14 6.05
N GLN A 924 13.61 19.58 6.54
CA GLN A 924 13.45 20.09 7.89
C GLN A 924 13.65 18.99 8.95
N ALA A 925 13.25 17.75 8.66
CA ALA A 925 13.55 16.60 9.50
C ALA A 925 15.07 16.33 9.60
N ALA A 926 15.79 16.37 8.48
CA ALA A 926 17.24 16.17 8.46
C ALA A 926 18.00 17.30 9.19
N ILE A 927 17.61 18.56 8.99
CA ILE A 927 18.14 19.73 9.70
C ILE A 927 17.91 19.58 11.22
N GLY A 928 16.69 19.22 11.62
CA GLY A 928 16.35 19.04 13.03
C GLY A 928 17.19 17.98 13.75
N VAL A 929 17.64 16.94 13.04
CA VAL A 929 18.59 15.94 13.59
C VAL A 929 19.97 16.55 13.78
N LEU A 930 20.49 17.30 12.80
CA LEU A 930 21.80 17.94 12.93
C LEU A 930 21.79 19.01 14.04
N ASP A 931 20.76 19.84 14.15
CA ASP A 931 20.65 20.88 15.19
C ASP A 931 20.51 20.32 16.62
N GLN A 932 19.98 19.10 16.78
CA GLN A 932 19.85 18.45 18.08
C GLN A 932 21.20 17.98 18.67
N ASP A 933 22.19 17.66 17.83
CA ASP A 933 23.44 17.04 18.28
C ASP A 933 24.64 17.32 17.34
N GLU A 934 25.61 18.11 17.82
CA GLU A 934 26.86 18.43 17.10
C GLU A 934 27.78 17.20 16.90
N SER A 935 27.54 16.07 17.57
CA SER A 935 28.26 14.81 17.30
C SER A 935 27.79 14.09 16.03
N ILE A 936 26.70 14.54 15.41
CA ILE A 936 26.20 13.99 14.14
C ILE A 936 26.86 14.75 12.98
N GLY A 937 27.66 14.03 12.18
CA GLY A 937 28.37 14.59 11.04
C GLY A 937 27.53 14.60 9.75
N ALA A 938 26.66 13.61 9.55
CA ALA A 938 25.79 13.54 8.37
C ALA A 938 24.46 12.83 8.68
N VAL A 939 23.42 13.19 7.93
CA VAL A 939 22.07 12.63 8.02
C VAL A 939 21.56 12.22 6.63
N GLY A 940 20.99 11.02 6.54
CA GLY A 940 20.26 10.53 5.39
C GLY A 940 18.88 10.01 5.76
N GLY A 941 18.14 9.50 4.76
CA GLY A 941 16.73 9.11 4.90
C GLY A 941 16.36 7.82 4.19
N ARG A 942 15.04 7.61 4.04
CA ARG A 942 14.49 6.56 3.17
C ARG A 942 14.61 6.99 1.72
N ILE A 943 15.28 6.17 0.91
CA ILE A 943 15.28 6.32 -0.54
C ILE A 943 14.27 5.33 -1.10
N LEU A 944 13.26 5.84 -1.79
CA LEU A 944 12.16 5.06 -2.36
C LEU A 944 12.37 4.88 -3.87
N SER A 945 12.08 3.67 -4.36
CA SER A 945 11.99 3.42 -5.80
C SER A 945 10.69 4.02 -6.38
N LEU A 946 10.58 4.03 -7.71
CA LEU A 946 9.34 4.41 -8.42
C LEU A 946 8.14 3.50 -8.10
N THR A 947 8.36 2.34 -7.46
CA THR A 947 7.28 1.44 -7.01
C THR A 947 6.91 1.64 -5.53
N GLY A 948 7.51 2.62 -4.84
CA GLY A 948 7.30 2.87 -3.42
C GLY A 948 8.01 1.89 -2.48
N CYS A 949 8.78 0.94 -3.02
CA CYS A 949 9.64 0.05 -2.24
C CYS A 949 10.91 0.78 -1.79
N LEU A 950 11.59 0.29 -0.76
CA LEU A 950 12.90 0.83 -0.37
C LEU A 950 13.96 0.51 -1.43
N GLN A 951 14.77 1.52 -1.76
CA GLN A 951 16.10 1.36 -2.36
C GLN A 951 17.15 1.22 -1.26
N GLU A 952 17.07 2.07 -0.23
CA GLU A 952 17.83 1.98 1.02
C GLU A 952 17.12 2.69 2.17
N ALA A 953 17.37 2.20 3.39
CA ALA A 953 17.03 2.85 4.65
C ALA A 953 18.34 3.11 5.43
N GLY A 954 19.24 3.90 4.82
CA GLY A 954 20.66 3.92 5.17
C GLY A 954 21.37 2.63 4.73
N SER A 955 22.70 2.65 4.76
CA SER A 955 23.51 1.64 4.08
C SER A 955 24.63 1.07 4.96
N ILE A 956 24.96 -0.19 4.68
CA ILE A 956 25.88 -1.07 5.40
C ILE A 956 27.20 -1.17 4.63
N VAL A 957 28.34 -1.15 5.33
CA VAL A 957 29.66 -1.51 4.80
C VAL A 957 30.10 -2.84 5.42
N TRP A 958 30.26 -3.86 4.60
CA TRP A 958 30.68 -5.20 5.02
C TRP A 958 32.19 -5.29 5.21
N SER A 959 32.65 -6.30 5.96
CA SER A 959 34.08 -6.50 6.26
C SER A 959 34.96 -6.77 5.04
N ASP A 960 34.37 -7.14 3.91
CA ASP A 960 35.05 -7.34 2.63
C ASP A 960 35.06 -6.08 1.74
N GLY A 961 34.59 -4.95 2.27
CA GLY A 961 34.46 -3.65 1.60
C GLY A 961 33.25 -3.50 0.69
N SER A 962 32.41 -4.53 0.53
CA SER A 962 31.16 -4.40 -0.24
C SER A 962 30.10 -3.63 0.53
N THR A 963 29.10 -3.08 -0.17
CA THR A 963 28.05 -2.24 0.41
C THR A 963 26.65 -2.77 0.12
N LEU A 964 25.71 -2.57 1.05
CA LEU A 964 24.30 -2.91 0.88
C LEU A 964 23.40 -1.76 1.36
N GLY A 965 22.47 -1.32 0.51
CA GLY A 965 21.33 -0.48 0.94
C GLY A 965 20.35 -1.31 1.76
N TYR A 966 20.23 -1.00 3.05
CA TYR A 966 19.44 -1.83 3.98
C TYR A 966 17.95 -1.78 3.63
N GLY A 967 17.31 -2.95 3.58
CA GLY A 967 15.90 -3.08 3.21
C GLY A 967 15.57 -2.96 1.72
N ARG A 968 16.57 -2.97 0.84
CA ARG A 968 16.37 -2.89 -0.61
C ARG A 968 15.34 -3.92 -1.13
N GLY A 969 14.28 -3.40 -1.75
CA GLY A 969 13.16 -4.18 -2.30
C GLY A 969 12.01 -4.44 -1.32
N ASP A 970 12.15 -4.08 -0.04
CA ASP A 970 11.11 -4.27 0.98
C ASP A 970 10.15 -3.06 1.09
N ILE A 971 9.11 -3.20 1.90
CA ILE A 971 8.05 -2.21 2.11
C ILE A 971 8.56 -1.06 3.01
N CYS A 972 8.38 0.18 2.57
CA CYS A 972 9.04 1.35 3.15
C CYS A 972 8.47 1.90 4.47
N ASP A 973 7.36 1.35 4.94
CA ASP A 973 6.74 1.64 6.23
C ASP A 973 6.82 0.46 7.22
N HIS A 974 7.48 -0.65 6.85
CA HIS A 974 7.66 -1.80 7.75
C HIS A 974 8.42 -1.36 9.02
N PRO A 975 7.96 -1.74 10.22
CA PRO A 975 8.48 -1.21 11.49
C PRO A 975 10.00 -1.20 11.67
N GLN A 976 10.69 -2.23 11.19
CA GLN A 976 12.16 -2.35 11.22
C GLN A 976 12.92 -1.24 10.47
N TYR A 977 12.24 -0.40 9.68
CA TYR A 977 12.81 0.76 9.01
C TYR A 977 12.37 2.08 9.62
N MET A 978 11.33 2.11 10.44
CA MET A 978 10.65 3.33 10.88
C MET A 978 11.18 3.92 12.19
N PHE A 979 12.40 3.56 12.59
CA PHE A 979 13.13 4.12 13.73
C PHE A 979 14.49 4.70 13.29
N ARG A 980 14.98 5.72 14.01
CA ARG A 980 16.26 6.41 13.78
C ARG A 980 17.42 5.53 14.26
N ARG A 981 18.53 5.50 13.52
CA ARG A 981 19.73 4.72 13.90
C ARG A 981 21.02 5.29 13.33
N GLU A 982 22.13 4.93 13.97
CA GLU A 982 23.48 5.14 13.47
C GLU A 982 23.81 4.11 12.37
N VAL A 983 24.19 4.57 11.18
CA VAL A 983 24.45 3.73 9.98
C VAL A 983 25.86 3.99 9.43
N ASP A 984 26.42 3.06 8.64
CA ASP A 984 27.79 3.22 8.16
C ASP A 984 27.92 4.42 7.23
N PHE A 985 26.96 4.54 6.30
CA PHE A 985 26.81 5.70 5.41
C PHE A 985 25.36 5.88 4.94
N CYS A 986 25.09 6.99 4.27
CA CYS A 986 23.88 7.21 3.47
C CYS A 986 24.29 7.65 2.06
N SER A 987 23.51 7.30 1.03
CA SER A 987 23.85 7.66 -0.34
C SER A 987 23.83 9.17 -0.59
N ALA A 988 24.72 9.67 -1.44
CA ALA A 988 24.72 11.07 -1.90
C ALA A 988 23.45 11.48 -2.68
N ALA A 989 22.58 10.52 -3.02
CA ALA A 989 21.23 10.80 -3.51
C ALA A 989 20.37 11.60 -2.51
N PHE A 990 20.61 11.46 -1.20
CA PHE A 990 20.22 12.44 -0.17
C PHE A 990 21.20 12.34 1.02
N LEU A 991 22.13 13.30 1.11
CA LEU A 991 23.08 13.38 2.22
C LEU A 991 23.19 14.83 2.72
N LEU A 992 22.65 15.10 3.92
CA LEU A 992 22.76 16.39 4.57
C LEU A 992 23.94 16.40 5.55
N THR A 993 24.78 17.43 5.48
CA THR A 993 25.89 17.64 6.42
C THR A 993 26.05 19.13 6.77
N ARG A 994 26.88 19.45 7.76
CA ARG A 994 27.29 20.85 8.04
C ARG A 994 28.25 21.31 6.94
N THR A 995 27.98 22.43 6.29
CA THR A 995 28.83 22.95 5.17
C THR A 995 30.29 23.13 5.60
N ARG A 996 30.49 23.61 6.84
CA ARG A 996 31.81 23.73 7.47
C ARG A 996 32.53 22.38 7.56
N LEU A 997 31.81 21.34 7.98
CA LEU A 997 32.38 20.01 8.18
C LEU A 997 32.81 19.39 6.85
N PHE A 998 31.98 19.49 5.79
CA PHE A 998 32.33 19.02 4.45
C PHE A 998 33.63 19.65 3.93
N ARG A 999 33.82 20.96 4.15
CA ARG A 999 35.07 21.66 3.82
C ARG A 999 36.24 21.19 4.70
N GLU A 1000 36.07 21.07 6.02
CA GLU A 1000 37.10 20.60 6.96
C GLU A 1000 37.47 19.12 6.79
N THR A 1001 36.63 18.32 6.14
CA THR A 1001 36.99 16.96 5.68
C THR A 1001 37.78 16.94 4.37
N GLY A 1002 37.78 18.03 3.60
CA GLY A 1002 38.32 18.09 2.24
C GLY A 1002 37.35 17.55 1.18
N GLY A 1003 36.04 17.64 1.41
CA GLY A 1003 34.99 17.16 0.51
C GLY A 1003 35.04 15.66 0.25
N PHE A 1004 34.64 15.27 -0.96
CA PHE A 1004 34.78 13.91 -1.49
C PHE A 1004 36.19 13.66 -2.04
N ASP A 1005 36.72 12.46 -1.82
CA ASP A 1005 38.03 12.07 -2.37
C ASP A 1005 37.89 11.75 -3.87
N GLU A 1006 38.53 12.56 -4.71
CA GLU A 1006 38.42 12.46 -6.17
C GLU A 1006 39.05 11.18 -6.75
N VAL A 1007 39.76 10.38 -5.93
CA VAL A 1007 40.23 9.03 -6.33
C VAL A 1007 39.07 8.12 -6.77
N PHE A 1008 37.87 8.33 -6.23
CA PHE A 1008 36.65 7.57 -6.55
C PHE A 1008 35.99 7.97 -7.87
N SER A 1009 36.43 9.07 -8.50
CA SER A 1009 35.93 9.49 -9.82
C SER A 1009 35.99 8.33 -10.83
N PRO A 1010 34.97 8.16 -11.70
CA PRO A 1010 33.80 9.03 -11.88
C PRO A 1010 32.72 9.10 -10.78
N GLY A 1011 32.73 8.20 -9.79
CA GLY A 1011 31.72 8.11 -8.73
C GLY A 1011 31.62 6.70 -8.12
N TYR A 1012 30.67 6.49 -7.21
CA TYR A 1012 30.53 5.35 -6.30
C TYR A 1012 31.66 5.22 -5.25
N TYR A 1013 31.28 5.17 -3.96
CA TYR A 1013 32.14 5.11 -2.76
C TYR A 1013 32.72 6.44 -2.26
N GLU A 1014 32.58 7.56 -2.97
CA GLU A 1014 32.92 8.89 -2.45
C GLU A 1014 32.15 9.23 -1.16
N GLU A 1015 30.89 8.82 -1.08
CA GLU A 1015 30.04 9.05 0.09
C GLU A 1015 30.36 8.07 1.22
N VAL A 1016 30.77 6.84 0.86
CA VAL A 1016 31.25 5.82 1.80
C VAL A 1016 32.53 6.31 2.47
N ASP A 1017 33.51 6.74 1.67
CA ASP A 1017 34.78 7.31 2.14
C ASP A 1017 34.58 8.54 3.03
N PHE A 1018 33.70 9.46 2.64
CA PHE A 1018 33.34 10.62 3.46
C PHE A 1018 32.72 10.20 4.80
N CYS A 1019 31.75 9.28 4.80
CA CYS A 1019 31.13 8.80 6.03
C CYS A 1019 32.11 8.03 6.93
N VAL A 1020 33.04 7.25 6.37
CA VAL A 1020 34.12 6.59 7.13
C VAL A 1020 35.05 7.63 7.76
N ARG A 1021 35.44 8.69 7.03
CA ARG A 1021 36.23 9.81 7.59
C ARG A 1021 35.50 10.55 8.72
N LEU A 1022 34.16 10.63 8.68
CA LEU A 1022 33.37 11.15 9.81
C LEU A 1022 33.45 10.21 11.03
N TRP A 1023 33.28 8.90 10.83
CA TRP A 1023 33.40 7.91 11.89
C TRP A 1023 34.79 7.89 12.54
N GLU A 1024 35.87 8.00 11.76
CA GLU A 1024 37.24 8.09 12.27
C GLU A 1024 37.51 9.37 13.07
N ARG A 1025 36.81 10.46 12.76
CA ARG A 1025 36.82 11.71 13.55
C ARG A 1025 35.89 11.66 14.77
N GLY A 1026 35.26 10.52 15.05
CA GLY A 1026 34.35 10.31 16.18
C GLY A 1026 32.93 10.81 15.95
N LEU A 1027 32.65 11.43 14.80
CA LEU A 1027 31.33 11.91 14.40
C LEU A 1027 30.46 10.73 13.91
N ARG A 1028 29.15 10.91 14.00
CA ARG A 1028 28.16 9.87 13.70
C ARG A 1028 27.44 10.14 12.39
N VAL A 1029 27.08 9.08 11.67
CA VAL A 1029 26.19 9.15 10.51
C VAL A 1029 24.85 8.53 10.88
N VAL A 1030 23.75 9.26 10.64
CA VAL A 1030 22.43 8.92 11.16
C VAL A 1030 21.40 8.81 10.03
N TYR A 1031 20.65 7.71 10.05
CA TYR A 1031 19.45 7.54 9.24
C TYR A 1031 18.22 8.05 10.03
N GLU A 1032 17.45 8.95 9.43
CA GLU A 1032 16.19 9.49 9.98
C GLU A 1032 14.99 9.05 9.13
N PRO A 1033 14.09 8.19 9.63
CA PRO A 1033 12.95 7.66 8.85
C PRO A 1033 11.91 8.72 8.42
N SER A 1034 11.84 9.89 9.08
CA SER A 1034 11.00 10.99 8.60
C SER A 1034 11.55 11.68 7.34
N VAL A 1035 12.84 11.50 7.02
CA VAL A 1035 13.39 11.92 5.73
C VAL A 1035 13.01 10.87 4.69
N ALA A 1036 12.43 11.31 3.58
CA ALA A 1036 12.15 10.46 2.43
C ALA A 1036 12.37 11.18 1.09
N ILE A 1037 12.90 10.46 0.10
CA ILE A 1037 12.97 10.89 -1.30
C ILE A 1037 12.52 9.76 -2.22
N VAL A 1038 12.06 10.08 -3.43
CA VAL A 1038 11.90 9.10 -4.53
C VAL A 1038 13.08 9.26 -5.49
N HIS A 1039 13.72 8.17 -5.90
CA HIS A 1039 14.95 8.21 -6.70
C HIS A 1039 14.87 7.31 -7.93
N PHE A 1040 15.27 7.84 -9.10
CA PHE A 1040 15.24 7.15 -10.38
C PHE A 1040 16.51 6.31 -10.61
N GLU A 1041 16.76 5.33 -9.74
CA GLU A 1041 18.02 4.56 -9.72
C GLU A 1041 18.50 4.10 -11.12
N TYR A 1042 19.75 4.42 -11.46
CA TYR A 1042 20.35 4.19 -12.79
C TYR A 1042 19.67 4.92 -13.95
N GLY A 1043 19.03 6.08 -13.71
CA GLY A 1043 18.46 6.92 -14.77
C GLY A 1043 19.50 7.47 -15.75
N SER A 1044 20.76 7.58 -15.31
CA SER A 1044 21.85 8.34 -15.94
C SER A 1044 23.10 7.52 -16.33
N SER A 1045 23.22 6.24 -15.93
CA SER A 1045 24.46 5.45 -16.07
C SER A 1045 24.24 4.02 -16.58
N ASP A 1046 25.18 3.50 -17.38
CA ASP A 1046 25.21 2.10 -17.83
C ASP A 1046 25.51 1.14 -16.65
N PRO A 1047 24.64 0.15 -16.35
CA PRO A 1047 24.87 -0.83 -15.29
C PRO A 1047 26.19 -1.62 -15.40
N ALA A 1048 26.69 -1.88 -16.62
CA ALA A 1048 27.94 -2.60 -16.81
C ALA A 1048 29.15 -1.74 -16.39
N PHE A 1049 29.13 -0.46 -16.75
CA PHE A 1049 30.12 0.53 -16.34
C PHE A 1049 30.10 0.76 -14.83
N ALA A 1050 28.91 0.93 -14.24
CA ALA A 1050 28.71 1.08 -12.80
C ALA A 1050 29.29 -0.11 -12.01
N GLY A 1051 29.00 -1.35 -12.44
CA GLY A 1051 29.53 -2.55 -11.79
C GLY A 1051 31.05 -2.65 -11.80
N ALA A 1052 31.70 -2.27 -12.91
CA ALA A 1052 33.16 -2.23 -13.01
C ALA A 1052 33.78 -1.15 -12.09
N LEU A 1053 33.15 0.01 -12.00
CA LEU A 1053 33.60 1.12 -11.16
C LEU A 1053 33.43 0.81 -9.67
N ILE A 1054 32.30 0.23 -9.26
CA ILE A 1054 32.07 -0.31 -7.91
C ILE A 1054 33.15 -1.34 -7.55
N ALA A 1055 33.51 -2.25 -8.47
CA ALA A 1055 34.53 -3.26 -8.21
C ALA A 1055 35.94 -2.66 -8.04
N ARG A 1056 36.32 -1.65 -8.83
CA ARG A 1056 37.56 -0.87 -8.65
C ARG A 1056 37.57 -0.14 -7.31
N ASN A 1057 36.51 0.63 -7.04
CA ASN A 1057 36.47 1.55 -5.92
C ASN A 1057 36.39 0.81 -4.57
N ARG A 1058 35.77 -0.38 -4.55
CA ARG A 1058 35.86 -1.33 -3.44
C ARG A 1058 37.30 -1.70 -3.08
N GLN A 1059 38.18 -1.95 -4.07
CA GLN A 1059 39.60 -2.29 -3.79
C GLN A 1059 40.34 -1.12 -3.13
N ILE A 1060 40.00 0.12 -3.51
CA ILE A 1060 40.54 1.34 -2.89
C ILE A 1060 40.09 1.43 -1.43
N ILE A 1061 38.80 1.24 -1.14
CA ILE A 1061 38.26 1.22 0.24
C ILE A 1061 38.90 0.13 1.09
N CYS A 1062 39.04 -1.10 0.56
CA CYS A 1062 39.74 -2.19 1.26
C CYS A 1062 41.20 -1.85 1.59
N SER A 1063 41.89 -1.13 0.70
CA SER A 1063 43.28 -0.72 0.90
C SER A 1063 43.42 0.46 1.87
N LYS A 1064 42.45 1.39 1.86
CA LYS A 1064 42.48 2.63 2.65
C LYS A 1064 41.99 2.43 4.09
N TYR A 1065 41.04 1.52 4.32
CA TYR A 1065 40.30 1.40 5.58
C TYR A 1065 40.26 -0.02 6.17
N ALA A 1066 41.32 -0.82 6.01
CA ALA A 1066 41.40 -2.20 6.51
C ALA A 1066 41.01 -2.33 8.00
N ASP A 1067 41.49 -1.44 8.87
CA ASP A 1067 41.20 -1.44 10.32
C ASP A 1067 39.76 -1.04 10.68
N TYR A 1068 39.05 -0.36 9.78
CA TYR A 1068 37.63 -0.05 9.92
C TYR A 1068 36.81 -1.28 9.50
N LEU A 1069 37.12 -1.85 8.33
CA LEU A 1069 36.43 -3.02 7.76
C LEU A 1069 36.59 -4.27 8.63
N ALA A 1070 37.74 -4.44 9.29
CA ALA A 1070 37.98 -5.55 10.23
C ALA A 1070 37.03 -5.54 11.46
N LYS A 1071 36.30 -4.43 11.70
CA LYS A 1071 35.30 -4.27 12.77
C LYS A 1071 33.86 -4.36 12.27
N ARG A 1072 33.66 -4.74 11.01
CA ARG A 1072 32.35 -4.90 10.38
C ARG A 1072 31.97 -6.38 10.29
N GLU A 1073 30.68 -6.63 10.15
CA GLU A 1073 30.17 -7.98 9.93
C GLU A 1073 30.56 -8.48 8.52
N PRO A 1074 30.74 -9.80 8.31
CA PRO A 1074 30.89 -10.36 6.98
C PRO A 1074 29.56 -10.34 6.21
N PRO A 1075 29.60 -10.27 4.87
CA PRO A 1075 28.40 -10.19 4.02
C PRO A 1075 27.62 -11.52 4.02
N ASP A 1076 26.69 -11.66 4.96
CA ASP A 1076 25.71 -12.74 5.06
C ASP A 1076 24.34 -12.11 5.41
N PRO A 1077 23.24 -12.48 4.75
CA PRO A 1077 21.91 -11.96 5.06
C PRO A 1077 21.49 -12.06 6.53
N LYS A 1078 22.00 -13.05 7.27
CA LYS A 1078 21.75 -13.21 8.72
C LYS A 1078 22.37 -12.08 9.56
N ASN A 1079 23.39 -11.41 9.04
CA ASN A 1079 24.08 -10.33 9.73
C ASN A 1079 23.44 -8.96 9.46
N GLU A 1080 22.57 -8.81 8.46
CA GLU A 1080 22.01 -7.51 8.05
C GLU A 1080 21.35 -6.73 9.21
N ARG A 1081 20.57 -7.40 10.07
CA ARG A 1081 19.96 -6.74 11.25
C ARG A 1081 20.95 -6.30 12.32
N ARG A 1082 22.14 -6.87 12.37
CA ARG A 1082 23.23 -6.41 13.25
C ARG A 1082 24.01 -5.29 12.58
N ALA A 1083 24.40 -5.51 11.32
CA ALA A 1083 25.18 -4.61 10.50
C ALA A 1083 24.45 -3.29 10.15
N ARG A 1084 23.10 -3.24 10.21
CA ARG A 1084 22.32 -1.98 10.10
C ARG A 1084 22.71 -0.92 11.15
N HIS A 1085 23.44 -1.30 12.21
CA HIS A 1085 23.98 -0.41 13.22
C HIS A 1085 25.51 -0.28 13.05
N ALA A 1086 26.02 0.92 12.72
CA ALA A 1086 27.46 1.15 12.54
C ALA A 1086 28.30 0.97 13.82
N ARG A 1087 27.64 1.05 14.98
CA ARG A 1087 28.21 0.76 16.29
C ARG A 1087 27.34 -0.29 16.98
N ALA A 1088 27.99 -1.31 17.54
CA ALA A 1088 27.30 -2.26 18.40
C ALA A 1088 26.75 -1.53 19.65
N PRO A 1089 25.45 -1.66 19.98
CA PRO A 1089 24.88 -1.04 21.16
C PRO A 1089 25.43 -1.68 22.44
N ARG A 1090 25.36 -0.95 23.57
CA ARG A 1090 25.87 -1.45 24.87
C ARG A 1090 25.10 -2.68 25.36
N LEU A 1091 23.79 -2.69 25.13
CA LEU A 1091 22.85 -3.77 25.42
C LEU A 1091 21.73 -3.72 24.37
N ARG A 1092 21.19 -4.89 24.01
CA ARG A 1092 20.02 -5.05 23.14
C ARG A 1092 18.86 -5.54 24.00
N ILE A 1093 17.83 -4.73 24.15
CA ILE A 1093 16.71 -4.97 25.07
C ILE A 1093 15.42 -5.15 24.27
N LEU A 1094 14.77 -6.30 24.41
CA LEU A 1094 13.39 -6.50 23.98
C LEU A 1094 12.45 -6.16 25.13
N PHE A 1095 11.66 -5.11 24.99
CA PHE A 1095 10.67 -4.69 25.98
C PHE A 1095 9.27 -5.14 25.55
N ILE A 1096 8.60 -5.98 26.36
CA ILE A 1096 7.27 -6.55 26.05
C ILE A 1096 6.24 -5.97 27.02
N ASP A 1097 5.19 -5.34 26.47
CA ASP A 1097 4.07 -4.74 27.21
C ASP A 1097 2.77 -4.84 26.38
N ASP A 1098 1.63 -4.43 26.94
CA ASP A 1098 0.30 -4.58 26.32
C ASP A 1098 0.15 -3.79 25.02
N CYS A 1099 0.72 -2.59 24.95
CA CYS A 1099 0.60 -1.67 23.82
C CYS A 1099 1.79 -0.71 23.79
N ILE A 1100 1.85 0.16 22.78
CA ILE A 1100 2.84 1.24 22.70
C ILE A 1100 2.64 2.15 23.93
N PRO A 1101 3.68 2.40 24.75
CA PRO A 1101 3.51 3.09 26.03
C PRO A 1101 3.39 4.60 25.84
N HIS A 1102 2.17 5.07 25.61
CA HIS A 1102 1.83 6.49 25.50
C HIS A 1102 1.51 7.12 26.86
N LEU A 1103 1.76 8.42 27.00
CA LEU A 1103 1.57 9.18 28.25
C LEU A 1103 0.10 9.46 28.59
N ASP A 1104 -0.81 9.37 27.61
CA ASP A 1104 -2.26 9.54 27.76
C ASP A 1104 -3.02 8.22 28.00
N GLN A 1105 -2.30 7.09 28.06
CA GLN A 1105 -2.88 5.78 28.35
C GLN A 1105 -2.59 5.38 29.80
N GLY A 1106 -3.64 5.20 30.63
CA GLY A 1106 -3.56 4.57 31.96
C GLY A 1106 -2.53 5.15 32.95
N SER A 1107 -2.30 4.45 34.06
CA SER A 1107 -1.28 4.82 35.07
C SER A 1107 0.07 4.11 34.88
N GLY A 1108 0.07 2.91 34.28
CA GLY A 1108 1.28 2.10 34.09
C GLY A 1108 2.13 2.50 32.87
N TYR A 1109 1.48 2.95 31.78
CA TYR A 1109 2.20 3.24 30.53
C TYR A 1109 3.09 4.50 30.59
N PRO A 1110 2.79 5.57 31.35
CA PRO A 1110 3.73 6.67 31.57
C PRO A 1110 5.04 6.24 32.24
N ARG A 1111 4.98 5.21 33.11
CA ARG A 1111 6.17 4.59 33.71
C ARG A 1111 6.93 3.75 32.67
N ALA A 1112 6.25 2.90 31.90
CA ALA A 1112 6.87 2.12 30.83
C ALA A 1112 7.56 3.03 29.79
N ASN A 1113 6.91 4.11 29.38
CA ASN A 1113 7.45 5.18 28.53
C ASN A 1113 8.76 5.75 29.10
N THR A 1114 8.73 6.13 30.38
CA THR A 1114 9.90 6.67 31.08
C THR A 1114 11.06 5.66 31.10
N ILE A 1115 10.77 4.37 31.31
CA ILE A 1115 11.76 3.28 31.32
C ILE A 1115 12.42 3.11 29.95
N VAL A 1116 11.64 2.94 28.88
CA VAL A 1116 12.22 2.69 27.54
C VAL A 1116 13.00 3.91 27.01
N ASN A 1117 12.51 5.12 27.29
CA ASN A 1117 13.24 6.36 26.97
C ASN A 1117 14.53 6.50 27.80
N ALA A 1118 14.55 6.05 29.06
CA ALA A 1118 15.77 6.03 29.88
C ALA A 1118 16.79 4.99 29.38
N MET A 1119 16.34 3.80 28.96
CA MET A 1119 17.21 2.75 28.41
C MET A 1119 17.99 3.23 27.17
N ILE A 1120 17.33 3.94 26.23
CA ILE A 1120 17.98 4.58 25.08
C ILE A 1120 19.06 5.58 25.54
N ARG A 1121 18.74 6.45 26.50
CA ARG A 1121 19.69 7.45 27.05
C ARG A 1121 20.89 6.82 27.76
N MET A 1122 20.78 5.57 28.20
CA MET A 1122 21.87 4.77 28.77
C MET A 1122 22.71 4.02 27.70
N GLY A 1123 22.42 4.21 26.41
CA GLY A 1123 23.15 3.60 25.29
C GLY A 1123 22.72 2.17 24.96
N ALA A 1124 21.55 1.73 25.41
CA ALA A 1124 20.94 0.47 24.96
C ALA A 1124 20.18 0.68 23.64
N ALA A 1125 20.16 -0.34 22.78
CA ALA A 1125 19.17 -0.44 21.71
C ALA A 1125 17.92 -1.10 22.29
N VAL A 1126 16.76 -0.46 22.15
CA VAL A 1126 15.49 -0.94 22.68
C VAL A 1126 14.54 -1.26 21.53
N THR A 1127 14.04 -2.48 21.51
CA THR A 1127 12.93 -2.91 20.66
C THR A 1127 11.70 -3.09 21.54
N VAL A 1128 10.63 -2.34 21.27
CA VAL A 1128 9.35 -2.47 21.99
C VAL A 1128 8.40 -3.35 21.18
N PHE A 1129 7.90 -4.39 21.84
CA PHE A 1129 6.94 -5.34 21.28
C PHE A 1129 5.58 -5.20 21.99
N PRO A 1130 4.58 -4.58 21.35
CA PRO A 1130 3.23 -4.51 21.88
C PRO A 1130 2.51 -5.86 21.71
N MET A 1131 1.86 -6.33 22.76
CA MET A 1131 1.10 -7.57 22.75
C MET A 1131 -0.26 -7.42 22.06
N ASN A 1132 -0.84 -6.22 22.07
CA ASN A 1132 -2.02 -5.85 21.30
C ASN A 1132 -1.60 -5.09 20.03
N HIS A 1133 -2.19 -5.46 18.90
CA HIS A 1133 -1.94 -4.82 17.61
C HIS A 1133 -2.46 -3.37 17.59
N SER A 1134 -1.73 -2.48 16.91
CA SER A 1134 -1.97 -1.03 16.95
C SER A 1134 -1.92 -0.41 15.55
N GLU A 1135 -3.08 -0.20 14.92
CA GLU A 1135 -3.24 0.52 13.64
C GLU A 1135 -3.04 2.06 13.82
N GLU A 1136 -1.95 2.49 14.45
CA GLU A 1136 -1.63 3.90 14.73
C GLU A 1136 -0.68 4.50 13.67
N PRO A 1137 -0.87 5.76 13.23
CA PRO A 1137 0.05 6.43 12.31
C PRO A 1137 1.39 6.73 12.99
N TRP A 1138 2.49 6.70 12.24
CA TRP A 1138 3.85 6.86 12.78
C TRP A 1138 4.11 8.15 13.59
N GLN A 1139 3.37 9.22 13.32
CA GLN A 1139 3.39 10.46 14.11
C GLN A 1139 2.81 10.26 15.52
N ARG A 1140 1.79 9.41 15.67
CA ARG A 1140 1.20 9.03 16.97
C ARG A 1140 2.14 8.10 17.73
N VAL A 1141 2.71 7.12 17.03
CA VAL A 1141 3.65 6.10 17.57
C VAL A 1141 4.85 6.75 18.26
N TYR A 1142 5.49 7.74 17.64
CA TYR A 1142 6.64 8.46 18.19
C TYR A 1142 6.29 9.79 18.89
N ARG A 1143 5.01 10.03 19.26
CA ARG A 1143 4.62 11.28 19.94
C ARG A 1143 5.36 11.47 21.28
N ASP A 1144 5.45 10.38 22.04
CA ASP A 1144 5.99 10.38 23.41
C ASP A 1144 7.28 9.54 23.56
N LEU A 1145 7.79 8.99 22.47
CA LEU A 1145 8.89 8.01 22.46
C LEU A 1145 10.06 8.52 21.62
N LEU A 1146 11.27 8.30 22.13
CA LEU A 1146 12.51 8.60 21.41
C LEU A 1146 12.52 7.83 20.07
N ARG A 1147 12.93 8.53 18.99
CA ARG A 1147 12.89 8.02 17.62
C ARG A 1147 13.80 6.81 17.40
N GLU A 1148 14.77 6.63 18.30
CA GLU A 1148 15.77 5.59 18.33
C GLU A 1148 15.22 4.24 18.86
N ILE A 1149 13.99 4.18 19.37
CA ILE A 1149 13.32 2.95 19.81
C ILE A 1149 12.72 2.22 18.59
N GLU A 1150 13.04 0.95 18.38
CA GLU A 1150 12.42 0.12 17.35
C GLU A 1150 11.03 -0.36 17.83
N LEU A 1151 9.95 0.22 17.31
CA LEU A 1151 8.57 -0.08 17.72
C LEU A 1151 7.88 -1.06 16.76
N MET A 1152 7.58 -2.28 17.21
CA MET A 1152 6.90 -3.31 16.42
C MET A 1152 5.38 -3.06 16.34
N ALA A 1153 4.96 -1.96 15.71
CA ALA A 1153 3.56 -1.51 15.69
C ALA A 1153 2.59 -2.51 15.02
N ASP A 1154 3.07 -3.33 14.10
CA ASP A 1154 2.30 -4.37 13.41
C ASP A 1154 2.14 -5.67 14.24
N ALA A 1155 2.90 -5.82 15.32
CA ALA A 1155 2.96 -7.04 16.09
C ALA A 1155 1.69 -7.32 16.92
N SER A 1156 1.62 -8.54 17.42
CA SER A 1156 0.65 -8.99 18.41
C SER A 1156 1.18 -10.20 19.17
N ALA A 1157 0.54 -10.58 20.26
CA ALA A 1157 0.80 -11.81 20.99
C ALA A 1157 0.90 -13.05 20.08
N SER A 1158 0.09 -13.13 19.01
CA SER A 1158 0.08 -14.28 18.08
C SER A 1158 1.38 -14.42 17.26
N SER A 1159 2.09 -13.30 17.06
CA SER A 1159 3.35 -13.19 16.31
C SER A 1159 4.61 -13.32 17.17
N LEU A 1160 4.53 -13.12 18.49
CA LEU A 1160 5.69 -13.11 19.41
C LEU A 1160 6.56 -14.36 19.30
N GLY A 1161 5.95 -15.54 19.18
CA GLY A 1161 6.68 -16.81 19.03
C GLY A 1161 7.42 -16.95 17.70
N ALA A 1162 6.94 -16.32 16.62
CA ALA A 1162 7.66 -16.28 15.35
C ALA A 1162 8.80 -15.25 15.41
N PHE A 1163 8.52 -14.07 15.97
CA PHE A 1163 9.48 -12.99 16.19
C PHE A 1163 10.71 -13.45 17.02
N LEU A 1164 10.48 -14.16 18.13
CA LEU A 1164 11.56 -14.70 18.97
C LEU A 1164 12.37 -15.81 18.28
N LYS A 1165 11.73 -16.64 17.44
CA LYS A 1165 12.43 -17.63 16.60
C LYS A 1165 13.32 -16.95 15.55
N GLU A 1166 12.80 -15.91 14.90
CA GLU A 1166 13.50 -15.16 13.85
C GLU A 1166 14.68 -14.33 14.40
N ARG A 1167 14.49 -13.71 15.57
CA ARG A 1167 15.48 -12.86 16.25
C ARG A 1167 16.18 -13.57 17.42
N CYS A 1168 16.32 -14.89 17.35
CA CYS A 1168 16.94 -15.70 18.39
C CYS A 1168 18.42 -15.30 18.59
N GLY A 1169 18.80 -14.90 19.82
CA GLY A 1169 20.14 -14.36 20.11
C GLY A 1169 20.40 -12.92 19.63
N GLU A 1170 19.37 -12.18 19.19
CA GLU A 1170 19.49 -10.75 18.88
C GLU A 1170 19.38 -9.85 20.11
N TYR A 1171 18.90 -10.35 21.24
CA TYR A 1171 18.76 -9.59 22.49
C TYR A 1171 19.70 -10.11 23.58
N ASP A 1172 20.14 -9.21 24.45
CA ASP A 1172 20.91 -9.50 25.67
C ASP A 1172 19.98 -9.56 26.89
N VAL A 1173 18.88 -8.82 26.83
CA VAL A 1173 17.85 -8.74 27.88
C VAL A 1173 16.46 -8.81 27.24
N ILE A 1174 15.58 -9.61 27.82
CA ILE A 1174 14.14 -9.58 27.55
C ILE A 1174 13.46 -9.05 28.81
N PHE A 1175 12.82 -7.89 28.70
CA PHE A 1175 12.22 -7.14 29.79
C PHE A 1175 10.70 -7.19 29.62
N VAL A 1176 9.99 -7.81 30.56
CA VAL A 1176 8.56 -8.13 30.39
C VAL A 1176 7.73 -7.46 31.46
N SER A 1177 6.84 -6.57 31.04
CA SER A 1177 5.89 -5.90 31.94
C SER A 1177 4.59 -6.68 32.04
N ARG A 1178 4.06 -6.76 33.28
CA ARG A 1178 2.75 -7.35 33.67
C ARG A 1178 2.68 -8.88 33.67
N PRO A 1179 1.88 -9.47 34.59
CA PRO A 1179 1.90 -10.92 34.82
C PRO A 1179 1.33 -11.73 33.65
N HIS A 1180 0.31 -11.24 32.92
CA HIS A 1180 -0.25 -12.01 31.80
C HIS A 1180 0.68 -12.06 30.58
N ASN A 1181 1.50 -11.04 30.35
CA ASN A 1181 2.50 -11.04 29.27
C ASN A 1181 3.65 -11.99 29.60
N MET A 1182 4.14 -11.97 30.84
CA MET A 1182 5.13 -12.92 31.34
C MET A 1182 4.60 -14.35 31.31
N GLN A 1183 3.34 -14.59 31.68
CA GLN A 1183 2.69 -15.91 31.52
C GLN A 1183 2.61 -16.34 30.05
N TYR A 1184 2.30 -15.42 29.14
CA TYR A 1184 2.22 -15.72 27.71
C TYR A 1184 3.61 -16.04 27.12
N LEU A 1185 4.64 -15.28 27.51
CA LEU A 1185 6.02 -15.56 27.13
C LEU A 1185 6.48 -16.92 27.67
N LEU A 1186 6.23 -17.23 28.94
CA LEU A 1186 6.61 -18.53 29.54
C LEU A 1186 5.92 -19.72 28.84
N ASN A 1187 4.70 -19.55 28.32
CA ASN A 1187 4.02 -20.56 27.52
C ASN A 1187 4.65 -20.76 26.12
N ILE A 1188 5.36 -19.77 25.59
CA ILE A 1188 6.15 -19.88 24.34
C ILE A 1188 7.53 -20.49 24.64
N LEU A 1189 8.12 -20.16 25.79
CA LEU A 1189 9.44 -20.61 26.24
C LEU A 1189 9.44 -22.03 26.85
N GLU A 1190 8.52 -22.91 26.42
CA GLU A 1190 8.63 -24.35 26.70
C GLU A 1190 9.98 -24.91 26.21
N ASP A 1191 10.52 -24.33 25.13
CA ASP A 1191 11.92 -24.46 24.75
C ASP A 1191 12.74 -23.23 25.18
N LYS A 1192 13.59 -23.42 26.20
CA LYS A 1192 14.53 -22.38 26.67
C LYS A 1192 15.59 -21.99 25.63
N SER A 1193 15.76 -22.75 24.54
CA SER A 1193 16.71 -22.39 23.47
C SER A 1193 16.39 -21.03 22.84
N LEU A 1194 15.11 -20.61 22.84
CA LEU A 1194 14.66 -19.33 22.29
C LEU A 1194 15.15 -18.10 23.08
N LEU A 1195 15.52 -18.27 24.36
CA LEU A 1195 16.20 -17.20 25.11
C LEU A 1195 17.65 -17.04 24.64
N ASN A 1196 18.31 -18.12 24.22
CA ASN A 1196 19.71 -18.15 23.76
C ASN A 1196 20.69 -17.35 24.64
N GLY A 1197 20.55 -17.45 25.97
CA GLY A 1197 21.37 -16.73 26.94
C GLY A 1197 20.91 -15.30 27.30
N SER A 1198 19.81 -14.80 26.72
CA SER A 1198 19.17 -13.54 27.13
C SER A 1198 18.79 -13.59 28.61
N ARG A 1199 19.07 -12.51 29.34
CA ARG A 1199 18.59 -12.33 30.72
C ARG A 1199 17.10 -11.97 30.71
N LEU A 1200 16.28 -12.67 31.47
CA LEU A 1200 14.86 -12.39 31.60
C LEU A 1200 14.61 -11.50 32.81
N ILE A 1201 14.08 -10.30 32.59
CA ILE A 1201 13.72 -9.35 33.67
C ILE A 1201 12.20 -9.20 33.69
N TYR A 1202 11.60 -9.38 34.87
CA TYR A 1202 10.17 -9.15 35.08
C TYR A 1202 9.95 -7.77 35.71
N ASP A 1203 9.02 -7.01 35.14
CA ASP A 1203 8.62 -5.70 35.62
C ASP A 1203 7.25 -5.76 36.30
N ALA A 1204 7.30 -5.75 37.64
CA ALA A 1204 6.14 -5.63 38.49
C ALA A 1204 5.71 -4.14 38.56
N GLU A 1205 5.04 -3.65 37.50
CA GLU A 1205 4.34 -2.34 37.49
C GLU A 1205 3.43 -2.18 38.71
N ALA A 1206 2.87 -3.30 39.16
CA ALA A 1206 2.28 -3.48 40.46
C ALA A 1206 2.26 -4.95 40.83
N VAL A 1207 2.00 -5.23 42.10
CA VAL A 1207 1.45 -6.52 42.52
C VAL A 1207 -0.07 -6.45 42.38
N PHE A 1208 -0.60 -6.97 41.27
CA PHE A 1208 -2.02 -6.89 40.89
C PHE A 1208 -2.92 -7.57 41.94
N ALA A 1209 -2.47 -8.66 42.55
CA ALA A 1209 -3.21 -9.32 43.62
C ALA A 1209 -3.41 -8.41 44.86
N LEU A 1210 -2.44 -7.57 45.22
CA LEU A 1210 -2.60 -6.61 46.33
C LEU A 1210 -3.59 -5.50 45.97
N ARG A 1211 -3.55 -4.99 44.73
CA ARG A 1211 -4.57 -4.03 44.23
C ARG A 1211 -5.98 -4.65 44.28
N THR A 1212 -6.13 -5.94 43.95
CA THR A 1212 -7.40 -6.68 44.04
C THR A 1212 -7.87 -6.88 45.49
N GLN A 1213 -6.96 -7.24 46.41
CA GLN A 1213 -7.26 -7.37 47.85
C GLN A 1213 -7.75 -6.04 48.44
N GLU A 1214 -7.02 -4.95 48.22
CA GLU A 1214 -7.37 -3.64 48.80
C GLU A 1214 -8.67 -3.09 48.17
N LYS A 1215 -8.91 -3.34 46.87
CA LYS A 1215 -10.20 -3.05 46.24
C LYS A 1215 -11.35 -3.86 46.86
N ALA A 1216 -11.14 -5.13 47.20
CA ALA A 1216 -12.15 -5.93 47.88
C ALA A 1216 -12.44 -5.38 49.28
N ARG A 1217 -11.39 -5.07 50.06
CA ARG A 1217 -11.49 -4.43 51.39
C ARG A 1217 -12.29 -3.13 51.36
N ILE A 1218 -11.97 -2.22 50.44
CA ILE A 1218 -12.68 -0.94 50.25
C ILE A 1218 -14.16 -1.16 49.90
N LEU A 1219 -14.47 -2.19 49.11
CA LEU A 1219 -15.84 -2.57 48.74
C LEU A 1219 -16.57 -3.40 49.83
N GLY A 1220 -16.03 -3.51 51.04
CA GLY A 1220 -16.63 -4.26 52.15
C GLY A 1220 -16.65 -5.78 51.96
N LYS A 1221 -15.91 -6.30 50.97
CA LYS A 1221 -15.74 -7.73 50.72
C LYS A 1221 -14.45 -8.16 51.41
N GLY A 1222 -14.57 -8.84 52.55
CA GLY A 1222 -13.42 -9.28 53.35
C GLY A 1222 -12.43 -10.16 52.59
N ASP A 1223 -11.22 -10.32 53.15
CA ASP A 1223 -10.12 -11.03 52.51
C ASP A 1223 -10.53 -12.43 52.04
N SER A 1224 -10.36 -12.67 50.73
CA SER A 1224 -10.73 -13.92 50.09
C SER A 1224 -9.51 -14.82 49.93
N GLU A 1225 -9.66 -16.12 50.22
CA GLU A 1225 -8.65 -17.13 49.87
C GLU A 1225 -8.27 -17.08 48.39
N ALA A 1226 -9.18 -16.68 47.49
CA ALA A 1226 -8.88 -16.53 46.08
C ALA A 1226 -7.79 -15.47 45.84
N ALA A 1227 -7.89 -14.32 46.51
CA ALA A 1227 -6.92 -13.23 46.37
C ALA A 1227 -5.56 -13.54 47.02
N ALA A 1228 -5.53 -14.43 48.03
CA ALA A 1228 -4.28 -14.98 48.55
C ALA A 1228 -3.61 -15.96 47.57
N ARG A 1229 -4.40 -16.76 46.83
CA ARG A 1229 -3.90 -17.66 45.77
C ARG A 1229 -3.43 -16.89 44.54
N GLU A 1230 -4.11 -15.80 44.16
CA GLU A 1230 -3.67 -14.88 43.11
C GLU A 1230 -2.28 -14.29 43.42
N LEU A 1231 -2.06 -13.86 44.68
CA LEU A 1231 -0.74 -13.36 45.12
C LEU A 1231 0.36 -14.44 45.07
N VAL A 1232 0.04 -15.70 45.38
CA VAL A 1232 0.99 -16.82 45.18
C VAL A 1232 1.32 -16.99 43.70
N ALA A 1233 0.31 -17.06 42.83
CA ALA A 1233 0.51 -17.27 41.40
C ALA A 1233 1.31 -16.14 40.73
N GLU A 1234 1.09 -14.88 41.15
CA GLU A 1234 1.82 -13.72 40.65
C GLU A 1234 3.31 -13.72 41.09
N VAL A 1235 3.59 -14.12 42.33
CA VAL A 1235 4.97 -14.27 42.84
C VAL A 1235 5.69 -15.46 42.19
N ASP A 1236 5.03 -16.62 42.06
CA ASP A 1236 5.57 -17.83 41.42
C ASP A 1236 5.95 -17.60 39.95
N LEU A 1237 5.23 -16.71 39.28
CA LEU A 1237 5.45 -16.29 37.90
C LEU A 1237 6.65 -15.34 37.79
N ALA A 1238 6.72 -14.32 38.66
CA ALA A 1238 7.84 -13.39 38.73
C ALA A 1238 9.15 -14.13 39.05
N GLY A 1239 9.10 -15.14 39.92
CA GLY A 1239 10.22 -16.02 40.26
C GLY A 1239 10.71 -16.95 39.12
N LYS A 1240 10.24 -16.77 37.87
CA LYS A 1240 10.83 -17.37 36.67
C LYS A 1240 11.78 -16.44 35.92
N ALA A 1241 11.84 -15.15 36.29
CA ALA A 1241 12.81 -14.19 35.79
C ALA A 1241 14.15 -14.28 36.55
N ASP A 1242 15.23 -13.81 35.94
CA ASP A 1242 16.55 -13.68 36.57
C ASP A 1242 16.61 -12.46 37.51
N GLU A 1243 15.86 -11.40 37.21
CA GLU A 1243 15.69 -10.20 38.05
C GLU A 1243 14.23 -9.73 38.05
N ILE A 1244 13.80 -9.10 39.15
CA ILE A 1244 12.46 -8.51 39.31
C ILE A 1244 12.60 -7.03 39.65
N VAL A 1245 11.98 -6.17 38.85
CA VAL A 1245 11.87 -4.72 39.10
C VAL A 1245 10.53 -4.44 39.77
N CYS A 1246 10.55 -3.78 40.93
CA CYS A 1246 9.35 -3.39 41.69
C CYS A 1246 9.21 -1.87 41.74
N VAL A 1247 7.99 -1.35 41.92
CA VAL A 1247 7.78 0.10 42.11
C VAL A 1247 8.14 0.57 43.52
N SER A 1248 8.08 -0.32 44.52
CA SER A 1248 8.36 0.03 45.93
C SER A 1248 9.08 -1.07 46.74
N ASP A 1249 9.73 -0.66 47.83
CA ASP A 1249 10.27 -1.55 48.87
C ASP A 1249 9.19 -2.34 49.65
N VAL A 1250 7.92 -1.96 49.51
CA VAL A 1250 6.79 -2.74 50.06
C VAL A 1250 6.53 -3.94 49.14
N GLU A 1251 6.38 -3.70 47.85
CA GLU A 1251 6.17 -4.77 46.85
C GLU A 1251 7.37 -5.71 46.77
N ARG A 1252 8.60 -5.16 46.80
CA ARG A 1252 9.84 -5.96 46.80
C ARG A 1252 9.87 -7.01 47.91
N ARG A 1253 9.34 -6.72 49.10
CA ARG A 1253 9.30 -7.67 50.22
C ARG A 1253 8.43 -8.89 49.92
N HIS A 1254 7.32 -8.73 49.19
CA HIS A 1254 6.46 -9.86 48.81
C HIS A 1254 7.14 -10.87 47.86
N PHE A 1255 8.22 -10.47 47.17
CA PHE A 1255 9.05 -11.35 46.33
C PHE A 1255 10.36 -11.82 47.02
N VAL A 1256 10.65 -11.35 48.23
CA VAL A 1256 11.89 -11.69 48.99
C VAL A 1256 11.58 -12.51 50.26
N GLU A 1257 10.39 -12.35 50.83
CA GLU A 1257 9.92 -13.10 52.00
C GLU A 1257 9.32 -14.47 51.63
N ARG A 1258 9.40 -14.87 50.36
CA ARG A 1258 8.95 -16.14 49.78
C ARG A 1258 9.99 -16.71 48.81
#